data_AF-A0A842HH43-F1
#
_entry.id   AF-A0A842HH43-F1
#
_cell.length_a   1.000
_cell.length_b   1.000
_cell.length_c   1.000
_cell.angle_alpha   90.00
_cell.angle_beta   90.00
_cell.angle_gamma   90.00
#
_symmetry.space_group_name_H-M   'P 1'
#
loop_
_entity.id
_entity.type
_entity.pdbx_description
1 polymer ?
#
loop_
_entity_poly.entity_id
_entity_poly.type
_entity_poly.pdbx_seq_one_letter_code
_entity_poly.pdbx_strand_id
1 'polypeptide(L)'
;MFSRKTHTLKMLVINSLCLTAAGISSAETLSLSPVADGFIRSTMSAEKCRNTTNELFIVGNTAQHGDAFRGVLAFDLNAPELKGATIVSAQLVLDIKERDVAGGGSASQVAQVGVYKLARSFDEASVDWLRSNSGNPWTTVGGDFGPCLATVEANPAEAATGQALSFSSEPLAQAVQESLGNDVSFLIKLGTEGPQRSVFRFLSGAPRLVIEYTPSDEAAAINAWRDAPAGQPETPVSGVVPLAGNFKEPLSPRYAVVAGGHPVDVRANRFNFDVAMFTLGSEPVTVDVMVKDDFSAYTLKPTRHGVAVERIGQALRFTLSEPHKLVLEIPGRTPLAIIVTPAETDVPDAADPAVVFYQPGYTNAGTIRPKDGQTIYLAPNALVRGRIEARGVKNVRVMGRGVLDATGNSSQGNRQPGILFEDCENILVEGIGLRSLNGWWQTLYINSQNIEVTHMNLFGIGVNTDGVDIDAVKNFVVRDSFIRAEDDGLGWHSLDAETYGEMITENALADNLVIWNTTAGNGIRIGASMEGQLWRDITIRNVDILMHAGAGIYSDYSDWAWITNLRFENIAIEKAGKPIDFYIEKTRYSNASGYLDRRGNIDRLLFENVTMNGGTIRLAGYDKEHLISTVRFNQCVNAGVPVDAPDKISINAYVTDVAFNEPLPPTPPSSPELVVLSECESRAAGAPQFIARAAGSQIGRTRVLEASQSGATIVHEVPAPASGKYALTLTIRTSPDGGVADLKLNGKVVAEAVDFYAPAPAYQTIDCGELDIDTAGSQDLEATVTGKNPASSGYRLELDTLEFAAK
;
A
#
# COMPACT_ATOMS: atom_id res chain seq x y z
N MET A 1 -28.44 -65.19 -23.93
CA MET A 1 -27.08 -64.67 -23.64
C MET A 1 -27.23 -63.43 -22.78
N PHE A 2 -26.46 -63.39 -21.70
CA PHE A 2 -26.47 -62.37 -20.64
C PHE A 2 -26.25 -60.93 -21.15
N SER A 3 -26.94 -59.95 -20.56
CA SER A 3 -26.30 -58.90 -19.74
C SER A 3 -27.31 -57.85 -19.28
N ARG A 4 -27.35 -57.62 -17.95
CA ARG A 4 -28.06 -56.54 -17.27
C ARG A 4 -27.33 -55.22 -17.52
N LYS A 5 -28.07 -54.13 -17.79
CA LYS A 5 -27.60 -52.76 -17.52
C LYS A 5 -28.61 -52.03 -16.64
N THR A 6 -28.14 -51.74 -15.45
CA THR A 6 -28.72 -50.94 -14.38
C THR A 6 -28.98 -49.51 -14.83
N HIS A 7 -30.15 -48.97 -14.45
CA HIS A 7 -30.47 -47.54 -14.52
C HIS A 7 -29.92 -46.85 -13.27
N THR A 8 -29.11 -45.82 -13.44
CA THR A 8 -28.66 -44.95 -12.35
C THR A 8 -29.61 -43.75 -12.28
N LEU A 9 -30.33 -43.63 -11.18
CA LEU A 9 -31.19 -42.51 -10.82
C LEU A 9 -30.35 -41.22 -10.76
N LYS A 10 -30.71 -40.20 -11.53
CA LYS A 10 -30.26 -38.81 -11.32
C LYS A 10 -31.11 -38.20 -10.22
N MET A 11 -30.48 -37.82 -9.11
CA MET A 11 -31.13 -37.14 -8.00
C MET A 11 -31.32 -35.67 -8.39
N LEU A 12 -32.59 -35.27 -8.51
CA LEU A 12 -33.08 -33.94 -8.83
C LEU A 12 -33.18 -33.16 -7.50
N VAL A 13 -32.43 -32.07 -7.33
CA VAL A 13 -32.62 -31.16 -6.19
C VAL A 13 -33.72 -30.17 -6.57
N ILE A 14 -34.88 -30.30 -5.94
CA ILE A 14 -36.03 -29.38 -6.11
C ILE A 14 -35.99 -28.35 -4.98
N ASN A 15 -35.91 -27.07 -5.36
CA ASN A 15 -36.18 -25.92 -4.49
C ASN A 15 -37.60 -26.01 -3.92
N SER A 16 -37.74 -25.97 -2.60
CA SER A 16 -39.04 -25.91 -1.92
C SER A 16 -39.38 -24.49 -1.52
N LEU A 17 -40.50 -23.99 -2.03
CA LEU A 17 -41.24 -22.87 -1.46
C LEU A 17 -42.46 -23.42 -0.69
N CYS A 18 -42.67 -22.85 0.50
CA CYS A 18 -43.91 -22.77 1.30
C CYS A 18 -44.34 -23.90 2.28
N LEU A 19 -44.61 -23.39 3.49
CA LEU A 19 -45.51 -23.79 4.59
C LEU A 19 -45.01 -24.71 5.71
N THR A 20 -44.96 -24.07 6.89
CA THR A 20 -44.88 -24.54 8.27
C THR A 20 -45.26 -26.01 8.51
N ALA A 21 -44.24 -26.84 8.68
CA ALA A 21 -44.24 -28.01 9.56
C ALA A 21 -42.94 -27.93 10.37
N ALA A 22 -43.00 -28.21 11.67
CA ALA A 22 -41.84 -28.19 12.57
C ALA A 22 -40.71 -29.05 11.95
N GLY A 23 -39.70 -28.38 11.39
CA GLY A 23 -38.69 -28.98 10.53
C GLY A 23 -37.55 -29.56 11.36
N ILE A 24 -37.26 -30.83 11.14
CA ILE A 24 -35.98 -31.42 11.51
C ILE A 24 -34.94 -30.75 10.61
N SER A 25 -34.12 -29.85 11.16
CA SER A 25 -33.01 -29.27 10.43
C SER A 25 -32.06 -30.39 9.98
N SER A 26 -31.74 -30.46 8.68
CA SER A 26 -30.74 -31.38 8.16
C SER A 26 -29.34 -30.97 8.64
N ALA A 27 -28.44 -31.94 8.77
CA ALA A 27 -27.05 -31.66 9.11
C ALA A 27 -26.35 -30.93 7.93
N GLU A 28 -25.57 -29.90 8.26
CA GLU A 28 -24.73 -29.11 7.37
C GLU A 28 -23.25 -29.40 7.64
N THR A 29 -22.35 -28.96 6.76
CA THR A 29 -20.91 -29.17 6.91
C THR A 29 -20.16 -27.85 6.76
N LEU A 30 -19.28 -27.55 7.72
CA LEU A 30 -18.38 -26.40 7.71
C LEU A 30 -16.93 -26.89 7.77
N SER A 31 -16.03 -26.31 6.97
CA SER A 31 -14.60 -26.61 7.01
C SER A 31 -13.81 -25.38 7.43
N LEU A 32 -13.05 -25.50 8.52
CA LEU A 32 -12.26 -24.41 9.10
C LEU A 32 -10.76 -24.65 8.91
N SER A 33 -10.04 -23.59 8.56
CA SER A 33 -8.58 -23.54 8.62
C SER A 33 -8.11 -23.12 10.03
N PRO A 34 -6.90 -23.52 10.47
CA PRO A 34 -6.37 -23.10 11.76
C PRO A 34 -6.09 -21.59 11.77
N VAL A 35 -6.35 -20.95 12.91
CA VAL A 35 -5.98 -19.54 13.18
C VAL A 35 -4.58 -19.40 13.79
N ALA A 36 -4.02 -20.51 14.28
CA ALA A 36 -2.63 -20.65 14.71
C ALA A 36 -2.20 -22.11 14.64
N ASP A 37 -0.93 -22.36 14.32
CA ASP A 37 -0.31 -23.67 14.45
C ASP A 37 1.12 -23.62 15.02
N GLY A 38 1.74 -24.77 15.23
CA GLY A 38 3.12 -24.83 15.67
C GLY A 38 3.55 -26.24 16.05
N PHE A 39 4.82 -26.39 16.41
CA PHE A 39 5.33 -27.60 17.05
C PHE A 39 6.19 -27.28 18.25
N ILE A 40 6.28 -28.24 19.17
CA ILE A 40 7.13 -28.17 20.36
C ILE A 40 8.03 -29.39 20.38
N ARG A 41 9.28 -29.22 20.82
CA ARG A 41 10.27 -30.29 20.91
C ARG A 41 10.97 -30.31 22.26
N SER A 42 11.06 -31.48 22.88
CA SER A 42 11.55 -31.63 24.25
C SER A 42 13.00 -31.24 24.51
N THR A 43 13.84 -31.25 23.48
CA THR A 43 15.29 -30.99 23.60
C THR A 43 15.71 -29.61 23.07
N MET A 44 14.76 -28.77 22.66
CA MET A 44 15.03 -27.48 22.04
C MET A 44 14.39 -26.33 22.82
N SER A 45 15.06 -25.18 22.84
CA SER A 45 14.54 -23.92 23.40
C SER A 45 13.44 -23.33 22.51
N ALA A 46 12.62 -22.42 23.06
CA ALA A 46 11.61 -21.67 22.30
C ALA A 46 12.13 -21.15 20.97
N GLU A 47 13.32 -20.55 20.96
CA GLU A 47 13.92 -19.95 19.78
C GLU A 47 14.10 -20.94 18.61
N LYS A 48 14.27 -22.24 18.90
CA LYS A 48 14.48 -23.30 17.89
C LYS A 48 13.22 -24.12 17.55
N CYS A 49 12.15 -23.99 18.35
CA CYS A 49 10.88 -24.68 18.15
C CYS A 49 9.80 -23.79 17.53
N ARG A 50 10.00 -22.46 17.52
CA ARG A 50 9.07 -21.52 16.89
C ARG A 50 8.95 -21.81 15.41
N ASN A 51 7.72 -22.09 14.97
CA ASN A 51 7.41 -22.32 13.58
C ASN A 51 7.21 -20.98 12.82
N THR A 52 7.96 -19.94 13.16
CA THR A 52 7.80 -18.61 12.51
C THR A 52 8.22 -18.61 11.04
N THR A 53 8.85 -19.69 10.56
CA THR A 53 9.26 -19.88 9.16
C THR A 53 8.30 -20.78 8.37
N ASN A 54 7.22 -21.26 9.00
CA ASN A 54 6.01 -21.89 8.41
C ASN A 54 6.18 -22.89 7.27
N GLU A 55 7.26 -23.66 7.22
CA GLU A 55 7.37 -24.75 6.23
C GLU A 55 6.67 -26.03 6.70
N LEU A 56 6.75 -26.35 7.99
CA LEU A 56 6.43 -27.66 8.54
C LEU A 56 6.11 -27.58 10.04
N PHE A 57 5.08 -28.30 10.48
CA PHE A 57 4.99 -28.73 11.88
C PHE A 57 5.15 -30.24 12.00
N ILE A 58 5.79 -30.68 13.09
CA ILE A 58 6.30 -32.04 13.22
C ILE A 58 5.64 -32.74 14.40
N VAL A 59 5.24 -33.99 14.20
CA VAL A 59 4.72 -34.86 15.25
C VAL A 59 5.53 -36.14 15.27
N GLY A 60 6.07 -36.52 16.42
CA GLY A 60 6.93 -37.69 16.45
C GLY A 60 7.89 -37.79 17.61
N ASN A 61 8.96 -38.53 17.39
CA ASN A 61 10.11 -38.68 18.28
C ASN A 61 11.36 -39.07 17.47
N THR A 62 12.55 -38.72 17.96
CA THR A 62 13.80 -39.23 17.38
C THR A 62 14.24 -40.54 18.01
N ALA A 63 15.30 -41.16 17.47
CA ALA A 63 15.92 -42.35 18.06
C ALA A 63 16.68 -42.05 19.38
N GLN A 64 16.83 -40.77 19.74
CA GLN A 64 17.40 -40.37 21.02
C GLN A 64 16.31 -40.44 22.09
N HIS A 65 16.58 -41.19 23.16
CA HIS A 65 15.63 -41.38 24.25
C HIS A 65 15.22 -40.04 24.86
N GLY A 66 13.94 -39.70 24.80
CA GLY A 66 13.37 -38.49 25.41
C GLY A 66 13.25 -37.26 24.50
N ASP A 67 13.54 -37.38 23.19
CA ASP A 67 13.37 -36.29 22.22
C ASP A 67 12.03 -36.42 21.44
N ALA A 68 10.99 -35.76 21.95
CA ALA A 68 9.61 -35.84 21.46
C ALA A 68 9.21 -34.55 20.73
N PHE A 69 8.44 -34.71 19.65
CA PHE A 69 7.80 -33.63 18.89
C PHE A 69 6.28 -33.72 19.03
N ARG A 70 5.65 -32.58 19.29
CA ARG A 70 4.19 -32.46 19.35
C ARG A 70 3.75 -31.28 18.48
N GLY A 71 2.67 -31.45 17.74
CA GLY A 71 2.01 -30.38 17.00
C GLY A 71 0.97 -29.68 17.88
N VAL A 72 0.72 -28.40 17.64
CA VAL A 72 -0.37 -27.65 18.26
C VAL A 72 -1.15 -26.91 17.19
N LEU A 73 -2.47 -26.89 17.29
CA LEU A 73 -3.39 -26.23 16.34
C LEU A 73 -4.47 -25.47 17.10
N ALA A 74 -4.93 -24.33 16.58
CA ALA A 74 -6.09 -23.61 17.08
C ALA A 74 -7.08 -23.29 15.94
N PHE A 75 -8.38 -23.40 16.19
CA PHE A 75 -9.46 -23.08 15.25
C PHE A 75 -10.47 -22.14 15.91
N ASP A 76 -10.94 -21.13 15.17
CA ASP A 76 -11.98 -20.20 15.61
C ASP A 76 -13.38 -20.80 15.40
N LEU A 77 -14.13 -21.02 16.48
CA LEU A 77 -15.50 -21.56 16.44
C LEU A 77 -16.58 -20.48 16.62
N ASN A 78 -16.25 -19.20 16.41
CA ASN A 78 -17.21 -18.08 16.45
C ASN A 78 -17.96 -17.84 15.14
N ALA A 79 -17.83 -18.77 14.19
CA ALA A 79 -18.56 -18.75 12.93
C ALA A 79 -20.09 -18.63 13.17
N PRO A 80 -20.79 -17.69 12.50
CA PRO A 80 -22.24 -17.51 12.64
C PRO A 80 -23.06 -18.81 12.50
N GLU A 81 -22.60 -19.69 11.61
CA GLU A 81 -23.14 -21.03 11.33
C GLU A 81 -23.17 -21.92 12.57
N LEU A 82 -22.17 -21.77 13.46
CA LEU A 82 -22.02 -22.59 14.65
C LEU A 82 -22.73 -22.01 15.88
N LYS A 83 -23.34 -20.83 15.78
CA LYS A 83 -23.93 -20.17 16.95
C LYS A 83 -25.11 -20.96 17.51
N GLY A 84 -24.91 -21.57 18.68
CA GLY A 84 -25.89 -22.46 19.31
C GLY A 84 -26.12 -23.77 18.57
N ALA A 85 -25.32 -24.08 17.54
CA ALA A 85 -25.45 -25.30 16.74
C ALA A 85 -25.20 -26.56 17.59
N THR A 86 -25.79 -27.67 17.16
CA THR A 86 -25.50 -28.99 17.71
C THR A 86 -24.51 -29.70 16.79
N ILE A 87 -23.31 -30.01 17.28
CA ILE A 87 -22.29 -30.72 16.52
C ILE A 87 -22.71 -32.18 16.38
N VAL A 88 -22.81 -32.64 15.14
CA VAL A 88 -23.11 -34.02 14.76
C VAL A 88 -21.82 -34.84 14.71
N SER A 89 -20.80 -34.31 14.05
CA SER A 89 -19.49 -34.93 13.96
C SER A 89 -18.39 -33.89 13.76
N ALA A 90 -17.15 -34.24 14.11
CA ALA A 90 -15.98 -33.41 13.84
C ALA A 90 -14.83 -34.28 13.36
N GLN A 91 -14.15 -33.83 12.32
CA GLN A 91 -13.01 -34.48 11.71
C GLN A 91 -11.86 -33.49 11.56
N LEU A 92 -10.72 -33.78 12.18
CA LEU A 92 -9.46 -33.06 11.93
C LEU A 92 -8.69 -33.78 10.82
N VAL A 93 -8.27 -33.05 9.79
CA VAL A 93 -7.52 -33.58 8.65
C VAL A 93 -6.14 -32.92 8.60
N LEU A 94 -5.09 -33.75 8.56
CA LEU A 94 -3.69 -33.32 8.45
C LEU A 94 -3.07 -33.90 7.18
N ASP A 95 -2.55 -33.04 6.30
CA ASP A 95 -1.91 -33.45 5.06
C ASP A 95 -0.39 -33.63 5.24
N ILE A 96 0.12 -34.82 4.89
CA ILE A 96 1.56 -35.13 4.92
C ILE A 96 2.28 -34.26 3.88
N LYS A 97 3.22 -33.42 4.33
CA LYS A 97 4.03 -32.60 3.43
C LYS A 97 5.08 -33.44 2.72
N GLU A 98 5.84 -34.21 3.48
CA GLU A 98 6.94 -35.01 2.95
C GLU A 98 7.30 -36.16 3.89
N ARG A 99 8.06 -37.12 3.34
CA ARG A 99 8.64 -38.20 4.13
C ARG A 99 9.83 -37.69 4.93
N ASP A 100 9.93 -38.10 6.20
CA ASP A 100 11.14 -37.83 6.99
C ASP A 100 12.32 -38.66 6.47
N VAL A 101 13.32 -37.98 5.92
CA VAL A 101 14.60 -38.56 5.48
C VAL A 101 15.77 -38.17 6.39
N ALA A 102 15.54 -37.29 7.37
CA ALA A 102 16.60 -36.81 8.25
C ALA A 102 17.01 -37.87 9.27
N GLY A 103 18.30 -37.93 9.62
CA GLY A 103 18.81 -38.83 10.66
C GLY A 103 18.56 -40.32 10.38
N GLY A 104 18.54 -40.73 9.11
CA GLY A 104 18.23 -42.10 8.68
C GLY A 104 16.75 -42.36 8.36
N GLY A 105 15.89 -41.35 8.54
CA GLY A 105 14.45 -41.43 8.29
C GLY A 105 13.67 -42.15 9.39
N SER A 106 12.35 -42.14 9.28
CA SER A 106 11.48 -42.84 10.23
C SER A 106 11.62 -44.37 10.14
N ALA A 107 11.49 -45.05 11.27
CA ALA A 107 11.39 -46.50 11.30
C ALA A 107 10.12 -46.96 10.57
N SER A 108 10.22 -48.04 9.79
CA SER A 108 9.09 -48.61 9.06
C SER A 108 8.21 -49.43 10.00
N GLN A 109 7.39 -48.73 10.77
CA GLN A 109 6.44 -49.29 11.71
C GLN A 109 5.18 -48.44 11.73
N VAL A 110 4.05 -49.06 12.05
CA VAL A 110 2.81 -48.32 12.28
C VAL A 110 2.92 -47.58 13.62
N ALA A 111 2.74 -46.26 13.57
CA ALA A 111 2.68 -45.40 14.74
C ALA A 111 1.25 -44.90 14.94
N GLN A 112 0.79 -44.91 16.19
CA GLN A 112 -0.47 -44.29 16.57
C GLN A 112 -0.21 -42.79 16.80
N VAL A 113 -0.95 -41.93 16.11
CA VAL A 113 -0.99 -40.48 16.35
C VAL A 113 -2.31 -40.16 17.06
N GLY A 114 -2.25 -39.36 18.12
CA GLY A 114 -3.41 -38.95 18.91
C GLY A 114 -3.61 -37.44 18.90
N VAL A 115 -4.87 -37.04 18.97
CA VAL A 115 -5.33 -35.65 19.09
C VAL A 115 -5.88 -35.44 20.49
N TYR A 116 -5.45 -34.38 21.17
CA TYR A 116 -5.79 -34.07 22.55
C TYR A 116 -6.28 -32.63 22.62
N LYS A 117 -7.32 -32.33 23.41
CA LYS A 117 -7.73 -30.94 23.66
C LYS A 117 -6.66 -30.24 24.51
N LEU A 118 -6.17 -29.08 24.09
CA LEU A 118 -5.34 -28.22 24.93
C LEU A 118 -6.22 -27.50 25.96
N ALA A 119 -5.74 -27.44 27.20
CA ALA A 119 -6.45 -26.78 28.30
C ALA A 119 -6.34 -25.25 28.29
N ARG A 120 -5.46 -24.70 27.45
CA ARG A 120 -5.21 -23.26 27.32
C ARG A 120 -4.75 -22.91 25.90
N SER A 121 -4.92 -21.65 25.52
CA SER A 121 -4.42 -21.10 24.26
C SER A 121 -2.89 -21.08 24.21
N PHE A 122 -2.33 -21.05 23.00
CA PHE A 122 -0.91 -20.89 22.75
C PHE A 122 -0.65 -19.72 21.79
N ASP A 123 0.60 -19.26 21.70
CA ASP A 123 1.06 -18.27 20.72
C ASP A 123 2.10 -18.92 19.81
N GLU A 124 1.79 -19.03 18.52
CA GLU A 124 2.63 -19.62 17.47
C GLU A 124 4.07 -19.08 17.50
N ALA A 125 4.22 -17.78 17.76
CA ALA A 125 5.53 -17.12 17.80
C ALA A 125 6.36 -17.43 19.04
N SER A 126 5.81 -18.11 20.05
CA SER A 126 6.49 -18.32 21.34
C SER A 126 6.22 -19.65 22.04
N VAL A 127 5.36 -20.51 21.50
CA VAL A 127 5.06 -21.83 22.04
C VAL A 127 6.29 -22.76 21.96
N ASP A 128 6.59 -23.45 23.05
CA ASP A 128 7.70 -24.39 23.14
C ASP A 128 7.43 -25.53 24.13
N TRP A 129 8.44 -26.35 24.42
CA TRP A 129 8.29 -27.46 25.35
C TRP A 129 7.98 -27.03 26.79
N LEU A 130 8.42 -25.85 27.21
CA LEU A 130 8.28 -25.34 28.58
C LEU A 130 7.10 -24.36 28.73
N ARG A 131 6.67 -23.72 27.65
CA ARG A 131 5.75 -22.58 27.66
C ARG A 131 4.72 -22.63 26.54
N SER A 132 3.51 -22.20 26.89
CA SER A 132 2.39 -22.01 25.97
C SER A 132 2.51 -20.72 25.14
N ASN A 133 3.15 -19.70 25.72
CA ASN A 133 3.44 -18.43 25.09
C ASN A 133 4.59 -17.73 25.85
N SER A 134 4.96 -16.53 25.41
CA SER A 134 6.10 -15.76 25.95
C SER A 134 6.04 -15.51 27.47
N GLY A 135 4.83 -15.42 28.05
CA GLY A 135 4.61 -15.14 29.47
C GLY A 135 4.25 -16.34 30.36
N ASN A 136 3.74 -17.44 29.78
CA ASN A 136 3.06 -18.49 30.55
C ASN A 136 3.68 -19.89 30.34
N PRO A 137 4.30 -20.49 31.38
CA PRO A 137 4.76 -21.87 31.33
C PRO A 137 3.58 -22.86 31.27
N TRP A 138 3.83 -24.04 30.69
CA TRP A 138 2.92 -25.17 30.88
C TRP A 138 2.94 -25.62 32.33
N THR A 139 1.81 -26.10 32.85
CA THR A 139 1.77 -26.77 34.15
C THR A 139 2.44 -28.14 34.05
N THR A 140 2.21 -28.85 32.95
CA THR A 140 2.90 -30.09 32.56
C THR A 140 3.77 -29.83 31.35
N VAL A 141 5.06 -30.11 31.48
CA VAL A 141 6.02 -29.89 30.40
C VAL A 141 5.61 -30.64 29.13
N GLY A 142 5.68 -29.96 27.99
CA GLY A 142 5.24 -30.46 26.69
C GLY A 142 3.75 -30.26 26.41
N GLY A 143 3.03 -29.49 27.22
CA GLY A 143 1.64 -29.10 26.97
C GLY A 143 0.69 -29.52 28.08
N ASP A 144 -0.27 -28.65 28.38
CA ASP A 144 -1.41 -28.96 29.26
C ASP A 144 -2.57 -29.46 28.40
N PHE A 145 -2.79 -30.78 28.36
CA PHE A 145 -3.81 -31.39 27.52
C PHE A 145 -4.66 -32.42 28.28
N GLY A 146 -5.89 -32.59 27.81
CA GLY A 146 -6.86 -33.52 28.36
C GLY A 146 -6.69 -34.97 27.87
N PRO A 147 -7.71 -35.83 28.03
CA PRO A 147 -7.68 -37.18 27.47
C PRO A 147 -7.56 -37.16 25.93
N CYS A 148 -7.13 -38.28 25.35
CA CYS A 148 -7.08 -38.45 23.90
C CYS A 148 -8.51 -38.38 23.34
N LEU A 149 -8.72 -37.50 22.36
CA LEU A 149 -10.01 -37.33 21.69
C LEU A 149 -10.16 -38.33 20.55
N ALA A 150 -9.15 -38.44 19.68
CA ALA A 150 -9.17 -39.28 18.48
C ALA A 150 -7.76 -39.79 18.18
N THR A 151 -7.67 -40.95 17.53
CA THR A 151 -6.40 -41.54 17.09
C THR A 151 -6.47 -41.99 15.64
N VAL A 152 -5.32 -42.03 14.98
CA VAL A 152 -5.13 -42.67 13.68
C VAL A 152 -3.84 -43.47 13.71
N GLU A 153 -3.80 -44.55 12.93
CA GLU A 153 -2.59 -45.36 12.75
C GLU A 153 -2.02 -45.12 11.36
N ALA A 154 -0.73 -44.81 11.29
CA ALA A 154 -0.03 -44.58 10.03
C ALA A 154 1.44 -44.99 10.13
N ASN A 155 2.04 -45.42 9.01
CA ASN A 155 3.47 -45.69 8.94
C ASN A 155 4.21 -44.45 8.42
N PRO A 156 4.97 -43.72 9.26
CA PRO A 156 5.66 -42.50 8.85
C PRO A 156 6.76 -42.75 7.80
N ALA A 157 7.29 -43.98 7.70
CA ALA A 157 8.29 -44.32 6.68
C ALA A 157 7.68 -44.57 5.29
N GLU A 158 6.38 -44.88 5.23
CA GLU A 158 5.66 -45.19 4.00
C GLU A 158 4.71 -44.06 3.57
N ALA A 159 4.46 -43.08 4.44
CA ALA A 159 3.57 -41.96 4.16
C ALA A 159 3.99 -41.20 2.89
N ALA A 160 3.01 -40.95 2.02
CA ALA A 160 3.22 -40.22 0.77
C ALA A 160 2.92 -38.72 0.96
N THR A 161 3.64 -37.86 0.25
CA THR A 161 3.29 -36.44 0.13
C THR A 161 1.85 -36.30 -0.37
N GLY A 162 1.06 -35.46 0.30
CA GLY A 162 -0.36 -35.25 0.05
C GLY A 162 -1.29 -36.31 0.67
N GLN A 163 -0.77 -37.33 1.36
CA GLN A 163 -1.61 -38.27 2.08
C GLN A 163 -2.30 -37.57 3.27
N ALA A 164 -3.62 -37.65 3.34
CA ALA A 164 -4.41 -37.10 4.44
C ALA A 164 -4.51 -38.10 5.61
N LEU A 165 -4.23 -37.63 6.82
CA LEU A 165 -4.55 -38.32 8.07
C LEU A 165 -5.80 -37.68 8.68
N SER A 166 -6.88 -38.46 8.76
CA SER A 166 -8.18 -37.98 9.24
C SER A 166 -8.51 -38.56 10.62
N PHE A 167 -8.78 -37.68 11.57
CA PHE A 167 -9.12 -38.00 12.96
C PHE A 167 -10.58 -37.66 13.19
N SER A 168 -11.41 -38.65 13.49
CA SER A 168 -12.84 -38.46 13.77
C SER A 168 -13.26 -39.35 14.92
N SER A 169 -13.96 -38.78 15.89
CA SER A 169 -14.49 -39.50 17.05
C SER A 169 -15.59 -38.69 17.75
N GLU A 170 -16.40 -39.36 18.57
CA GLU A 170 -17.39 -38.71 19.42
C GLU A 170 -16.75 -37.75 20.45
N PRO A 171 -15.64 -38.10 21.16
CA PRO A 171 -14.97 -37.15 22.03
C PRO A 171 -14.42 -35.91 21.31
N LEU A 172 -14.00 -36.02 20.05
CA LEU A 172 -13.57 -34.88 19.25
C LEU A 172 -14.76 -33.95 18.94
N ALA A 173 -15.89 -34.52 18.52
CA ALA A 173 -17.13 -33.76 18.30
C ALA A 173 -17.60 -33.05 19.58
N GLN A 174 -17.56 -33.74 20.73
CA GLN A 174 -17.90 -33.15 22.02
C GLN A 174 -16.94 -32.02 22.41
N ALA A 175 -15.63 -32.20 22.19
CA ALA A 175 -14.64 -31.17 22.46
C ALA A 175 -14.90 -29.88 21.65
N VAL A 176 -15.35 -30.01 20.40
CA VAL A 176 -15.76 -28.90 19.54
C VAL A 176 -17.07 -28.28 20.04
N GLN A 177 -18.08 -29.09 20.36
CA GLN A 177 -19.37 -28.64 20.92
C GLN A 177 -19.20 -27.79 22.19
N GLU A 178 -18.34 -28.24 23.11
CA GLU A 178 -18.04 -27.54 24.37
C GLU A 178 -17.24 -26.25 24.18
N SER A 179 -16.61 -26.08 23.02
CA SER A 179 -15.80 -24.91 22.68
C SER A 179 -16.53 -23.91 21.79
N LEU A 180 -17.78 -24.15 21.37
CA LEU A 180 -18.54 -23.19 20.57
C LEU A 180 -18.57 -21.80 21.22
N GLY A 181 -18.37 -20.76 20.40
CA GLY A 181 -18.24 -19.38 20.88
C GLY A 181 -16.85 -19.03 21.47
N ASN A 182 -15.87 -19.92 21.34
CA ASN A 182 -14.46 -19.68 21.70
C ASN A 182 -13.55 -20.42 20.71
N ASP A 183 -12.25 -20.15 20.75
CA ASP A 183 -11.29 -20.97 20.02
C ASP A 183 -11.20 -22.39 20.63
N VAL A 184 -11.01 -23.40 19.77
CA VAL A 184 -10.62 -24.74 20.19
C VAL A 184 -9.17 -24.99 19.82
N SER A 185 -8.37 -25.45 20.79
CA SER A 185 -6.97 -25.79 20.56
C SER A 185 -6.71 -27.27 20.76
N PHE A 186 -5.88 -27.85 19.89
CA PHE A 186 -5.50 -29.26 19.91
C PHE A 186 -3.99 -29.41 20.02
N LEU A 187 -3.57 -30.47 20.72
CA LEU A 187 -2.21 -30.99 20.73
C LEU A 187 -2.20 -32.34 20.01
N ILE A 188 -1.22 -32.56 19.15
CA ILE A 188 -1.07 -33.76 18.34
C ILE A 188 0.26 -34.40 18.72
N LYS A 189 0.23 -35.67 19.14
CA LYS A 189 1.43 -36.41 19.55
C LYS A 189 1.32 -37.89 19.22
N LEU A 190 2.44 -38.60 19.24
CA LEU A 190 2.39 -40.07 19.20
C LEU A 190 1.71 -40.61 20.46
N GLY A 191 0.92 -41.69 20.30
CA GLY A 191 0.31 -42.40 21.43
C GLY A 191 1.35 -42.92 22.41
N THR A 192 2.47 -43.43 21.89
CA THR A 192 3.63 -43.87 22.67
C THR A 192 4.88 -43.13 22.20
N GLU A 193 5.50 -42.36 23.11
CA GLU A 193 6.79 -41.71 22.88
C GLU A 193 7.89 -42.70 23.32
N GLY A 194 8.61 -43.28 22.37
CA GLY A 194 9.55 -44.39 22.61
C GLY A 194 10.96 -44.14 22.07
N PRO A 195 11.83 -45.17 22.05
CA PRO A 195 13.18 -45.06 21.51
C PRO A 195 13.24 -45.20 19.98
N GLN A 196 12.16 -45.60 19.32
CA GLN A 196 12.14 -45.76 17.86
C GLN A 196 11.75 -44.46 17.18
N ARG A 197 12.57 -43.99 16.24
CA ARG A 197 12.31 -42.77 15.46
C ARG A 197 11.04 -42.90 14.63
N SER A 198 10.04 -42.09 14.91
CA SER A 198 8.78 -42.04 14.16
C SER A 198 8.39 -40.58 14.00
N VAL A 199 8.57 -40.01 12.81
CA VAL A 199 8.43 -38.56 12.56
C VAL A 199 7.50 -38.32 11.38
N PHE A 200 6.38 -37.67 11.65
CA PHE A 200 5.48 -37.12 10.65
C PHE A 200 5.78 -35.64 10.43
N ARG A 201 5.76 -35.24 9.16
CA ARG A 201 5.99 -33.87 8.69
C ARG A 201 4.73 -33.38 7.99
N PHE A 202 4.00 -32.47 8.61
CA PHE A 202 2.76 -31.91 8.09
C PHE A 202 2.98 -30.51 7.56
N LEU A 203 2.17 -30.11 6.58
CA LEU A 203 2.20 -28.76 6.04
C LEU A 203 1.55 -27.79 7.05
N SER A 204 2.25 -26.72 7.45
CA SER A 204 1.66 -25.64 8.25
C SER A 204 0.58 -24.90 7.48
N GLY A 205 -0.44 -24.38 8.18
CA GLY A 205 -1.57 -23.62 7.65
C GLY A 205 -2.59 -24.45 6.84
N ALA A 206 -2.23 -25.66 6.44
CA ALA A 206 -3.08 -26.57 5.66
C ALA A 206 -4.04 -27.49 6.44
N PRO A 207 -3.90 -27.74 7.77
CA PRO A 207 -4.86 -28.53 8.51
C PRO A 207 -6.30 -28.05 8.34
N ARG A 208 -7.27 -28.96 8.46
CA ARG A 208 -8.70 -28.62 8.33
C ARG A 208 -9.49 -29.26 9.46
N LEU A 209 -10.33 -28.48 10.12
CA LEU A 209 -11.36 -29.00 11.02
C LEU A 209 -12.69 -28.99 10.27
N VAL A 210 -13.16 -30.17 9.87
CA VAL A 210 -14.45 -30.38 9.20
C VAL A 210 -15.48 -30.70 10.27
N ILE A 211 -16.53 -29.90 10.36
CA ILE A 211 -17.58 -29.98 11.37
C ILE A 211 -18.89 -30.26 10.65
N GLU A 212 -19.52 -31.37 10.99
CA GLU A 212 -20.92 -31.61 10.65
C GLU A 212 -21.78 -31.14 11.81
N TYR A 213 -22.77 -30.30 11.56
CA TYR A 213 -23.59 -29.69 12.60
C TYR A 213 -25.05 -29.56 12.17
N THR A 214 -25.95 -29.56 13.14
CA THR A 214 -27.33 -29.15 12.96
C THR A 214 -27.43 -27.68 13.37
N PRO A 215 -27.80 -26.76 12.46
CA PRO A 215 -28.04 -25.36 12.78
C PRO A 215 -29.05 -25.21 13.92
N SER A 216 -28.83 -24.22 14.78
CA SER A 216 -29.87 -23.75 15.70
C SER A 216 -30.84 -22.82 14.97
N ASP A 217 -32.03 -22.58 15.54
CA ASP A 217 -32.94 -21.55 15.03
C ASP A 217 -32.26 -20.17 14.99
N GLU A 218 -31.32 -19.90 15.92
CA GLU A 218 -30.55 -18.67 15.96
C GLU A 218 -29.54 -18.60 14.79
N ALA A 219 -28.79 -19.67 14.53
CA ALA A 219 -27.86 -19.75 13.40
C ALA A 219 -28.61 -19.67 12.06
N ALA A 220 -29.73 -20.39 11.93
CA ALA A 220 -30.60 -20.35 10.75
C ALA A 220 -31.12 -18.93 10.50
N ALA A 221 -31.56 -18.21 11.54
CA ALA A 221 -31.99 -16.82 11.41
C ALA A 221 -30.82 -15.87 11.05
N ILE A 222 -29.62 -16.13 11.56
CA ILE A 222 -28.42 -15.34 11.22
C ILE A 222 -27.98 -15.60 9.77
N ASN A 223 -28.18 -16.80 9.25
CA ASN A 223 -27.75 -17.18 7.90
C ASN A 223 -28.80 -16.87 6.83
N ALA A 224 -30.09 -16.90 7.15
CA ALA A 224 -31.17 -16.74 6.18
C ALA A 224 -31.11 -15.45 5.34
N TRP A 225 -30.55 -14.35 5.89
CA TRP A 225 -30.40 -13.10 5.14
C TRP A 225 -29.07 -13.01 4.38
N ARG A 226 -28.13 -13.93 4.63
CA ARG A 226 -26.78 -13.99 4.03
C ARG A 226 -26.74 -14.83 2.77
N ASP A 227 -27.79 -15.59 2.47
CA ASP A 227 -27.86 -16.38 1.25
C ASP A 227 -28.02 -15.50 0.01
N ALA A 228 -27.20 -15.77 -1.00
CA ALA A 228 -27.31 -15.07 -2.28
C ALA A 228 -28.61 -15.48 -3.01
N PRO A 229 -29.27 -14.55 -3.72
CA PRO A 229 -30.41 -14.91 -4.56
C PRO A 229 -29.98 -15.84 -5.71
N ALA A 230 -30.92 -16.59 -6.28
CA ALA A 230 -30.64 -17.47 -7.41
C ALA A 230 -29.92 -16.74 -8.55
N GLY A 231 -28.93 -17.39 -9.18
CA GLY A 231 -28.16 -16.82 -10.30
C GLY A 231 -26.64 -16.76 -10.09
N GLN A 232 -26.14 -17.06 -8.88
CA GLN A 232 -24.73 -17.40 -8.69
C GLN A 232 -24.40 -18.72 -9.40
N PRO A 233 -23.16 -18.90 -9.91
CA PRO A 233 -22.76 -20.15 -10.56
C PRO A 233 -22.73 -21.29 -9.54
N GLU A 234 -23.24 -22.46 -9.93
CA GLU A 234 -23.24 -23.66 -9.07
C GLU A 234 -21.83 -24.16 -8.75
N THR A 235 -20.88 -23.94 -9.67
CA THR A 235 -19.46 -24.22 -9.45
C THR A 235 -18.74 -22.88 -9.23
N PRO A 236 -18.10 -22.68 -8.07
CA PRO A 236 -17.39 -21.45 -7.79
C PRO A 236 -16.27 -21.17 -8.81
N VAL A 237 -16.16 -19.91 -9.24
CA VAL A 237 -15.22 -19.47 -10.27
C VAL A 237 -13.80 -19.49 -9.71
N SER A 238 -12.88 -20.20 -10.36
CA SER A 238 -11.50 -20.38 -9.86
C SER A 238 -10.68 -19.09 -9.81
N GLY A 239 -11.02 -18.10 -10.63
CA GLY A 239 -10.38 -16.78 -10.65
C GLY A 239 -10.80 -15.87 -9.50
N VAL A 240 -11.69 -16.32 -8.61
CA VAL A 240 -12.09 -15.57 -7.41
C VAL A 240 -11.50 -16.23 -6.18
N VAL A 241 -10.63 -15.51 -5.47
CA VAL A 241 -10.10 -15.94 -4.18
C VAL A 241 -10.57 -14.97 -3.10
N PRO A 242 -11.48 -15.40 -2.20
CA PRO A 242 -11.85 -14.60 -1.03
C PRO A 242 -10.65 -14.30 -0.14
N LEU A 243 -10.56 -13.07 0.35
CA LEU A 243 -9.53 -12.62 1.27
C LEU A 243 -10.20 -12.22 2.58
N ALA A 244 -9.89 -12.93 3.66
CA ALA A 244 -10.42 -12.72 5.00
C ALA A 244 -10.00 -11.35 5.60
N GLY A 245 -9.01 -10.68 5.00
CA GLY A 245 -8.53 -9.36 5.41
C GLY A 245 -8.01 -9.38 6.85
N ASN A 246 -8.52 -8.46 7.68
CA ASN A 246 -8.25 -8.47 9.12
C ASN A 246 -9.18 -9.46 9.83
N PHE A 247 -8.88 -10.75 9.72
CA PHE A 247 -9.73 -11.83 10.23
C PHE A 247 -9.95 -11.81 11.76
N LYS A 248 -9.16 -11.02 12.50
CA LYS A 248 -9.36 -10.77 13.94
C LYS A 248 -10.53 -9.83 14.25
N GLU A 249 -11.02 -9.09 13.26
CA GLU A 249 -12.23 -8.27 13.41
C GLU A 249 -13.47 -9.14 13.17
N PRO A 250 -14.59 -8.84 13.85
CA PRO A 250 -15.81 -9.61 13.70
C PRO A 250 -16.38 -9.51 12.29
N LEU A 251 -17.16 -10.53 11.89
CA LEU A 251 -17.95 -10.44 10.67
C LEU A 251 -18.98 -9.31 10.77
N SER A 252 -19.28 -8.71 9.63
CA SER A 252 -20.26 -7.64 9.52
C SER A 252 -21.64 -8.15 9.94
N PRO A 253 -22.29 -7.49 10.91
CA PRO A 253 -23.71 -7.72 11.19
C PRO A 253 -24.64 -7.02 10.19
N ARG A 254 -24.13 -6.34 9.15
CA ARG A 254 -24.92 -5.50 8.22
C ARG A 254 -24.90 -6.00 6.78
N TYR A 255 -23.80 -6.60 6.34
CA TYR A 255 -23.61 -7.04 4.97
C TYR A 255 -23.04 -8.44 4.89
N ALA A 256 -23.38 -9.16 3.82
CA ALA A 256 -22.72 -10.37 3.38
C ALA A 256 -22.46 -10.25 1.87
N VAL A 257 -21.39 -10.90 1.37
CA VAL A 257 -21.01 -10.83 -0.03
C VAL A 257 -20.78 -12.24 -0.58
N VAL A 258 -21.29 -12.50 -1.78
CA VAL A 258 -20.95 -13.68 -2.59
C VAL A 258 -20.44 -13.22 -3.94
N ALA A 259 -19.27 -13.70 -4.35
CA ALA A 259 -18.64 -13.36 -5.62
C ALA A 259 -18.29 -14.63 -6.39
N GLY A 260 -18.88 -14.81 -7.57
CA GLY A 260 -18.60 -15.94 -8.46
C GLY A 260 -18.83 -17.29 -7.79
N GLY A 261 -19.88 -17.41 -6.97
CA GLY A 261 -20.20 -18.60 -6.20
C GLY A 261 -19.40 -18.78 -4.90
N HIS A 262 -18.44 -17.90 -4.59
CA HIS A 262 -17.70 -17.95 -3.33
C HIS A 262 -18.29 -17.00 -2.28
N PRO A 263 -18.51 -17.45 -1.04
CA PRO A 263 -18.74 -16.54 0.08
C PRO A 263 -17.48 -15.69 0.31
N VAL A 264 -17.67 -14.38 0.47
CA VAL A 264 -16.59 -13.44 0.81
C VAL A 264 -16.84 -12.91 2.21
N ASP A 265 -15.87 -13.09 3.09
CA ASP A 265 -15.90 -12.53 4.43
C ASP A 265 -16.02 -11.00 4.36
N VAL A 266 -17.03 -10.48 5.05
CA VAL A 266 -17.17 -9.04 5.27
C VAL A 266 -16.78 -8.76 6.71
N ARG A 267 -15.68 -8.03 6.92
CA ARG A 267 -15.18 -7.70 8.27
C ARG A 267 -15.67 -6.33 8.69
N ALA A 268 -16.30 -6.24 9.87
CA ALA A 268 -16.67 -4.97 10.49
C ALA A 268 -15.43 -4.32 11.10
N ASN A 269 -14.69 -3.61 10.26
CA ASN A 269 -13.44 -3.00 10.68
C ASN A 269 -13.71 -1.80 11.58
N ARG A 270 -12.87 -1.65 12.61
CA ARG A 270 -12.80 -0.44 13.45
C ARG A 270 -12.47 0.85 12.68
N PHE A 271 -12.18 0.78 11.39
CA PHE A 271 -11.81 1.89 10.51
C PHE A 271 -13.03 2.61 9.88
N ASN A 272 -14.18 2.58 10.55
CA ASN A 272 -15.46 3.15 10.10
C ASN A 272 -15.97 2.57 8.77
N PHE A 273 -15.61 1.33 8.47
CA PHE A 273 -16.00 0.61 7.26
C PHE A 273 -16.28 -0.86 7.59
N ASP A 274 -17.26 -1.43 6.92
CA ASP A 274 -17.23 -2.86 6.64
C ASP A 274 -16.37 -3.09 5.39
N VAL A 275 -15.64 -4.19 5.33
CA VAL A 275 -14.72 -4.45 4.21
C VAL A 275 -14.85 -5.88 3.72
N ALA A 276 -15.12 -6.03 2.43
CA ALA A 276 -15.05 -7.29 1.69
C ALA A 276 -13.87 -7.23 0.73
N MET A 277 -13.08 -8.30 0.67
CA MET A 277 -11.87 -8.36 -0.16
C MET A 277 -11.82 -9.67 -0.94
N PHE A 278 -11.50 -9.62 -2.23
CA PHE A 278 -11.27 -10.81 -3.04
C PHE A 278 -10.41 -10.49 -4.27
N THR A 279 -9.82 -11.52 -4.87
CA THR A 279 -9.14 -11.40 -6.16
C THR A 279 -10.10 -11.66 -7.31
N LEU A 280 -9.78 -11.11 -8.49
CA LEU A 280 -10.52 -11.33 -9.73
C LEU A 280 -9.54 -11.76 -10.84
N GLY A 281 -9.86 -12.87 -11.50
CA GLY A 281 -9.19 -13.34 -12.71
C GLY A 281 -9.66 -12.61 -13.96
N SER A 282 -9.51 -13.25 -15.13
CA SER A 282 -9.87 -12.64 -16.43
C SER A 282 -11.35 -12.73 -16.78
N GLU A 283 -12.10 -13.65 -16.16
CA GLU A 283 -13.50 -13.88 -16.48
C GLU A 283 -14.42 -12.93 -15.70
N PRO A 284 -15.49 -12.39 -16.31
CA PRO A 284 -16.48 -11.60 -15.58
C PRO A 284 -17.14 -12.39 -14.45
N VAL A 285 -17.31 -11.74 -13.30
CA VAL A 285 -17.83 -12.35 -12.07
C VAL A 285 -19.08 -11.63 -11.59
N THR A 286 -20.11 -12.41 -11.26
CA THR A 286 -21.32 -11.91 -10.59
C THR A 286 -21.04 -11.72 -9.10
N VAL A 287 -21.35 -10.54 -8.58
CA VAL A 287 -21.22 -10.18 -7.17
C VAL A 287 -22.61 -9.86 -6.62
N ASP A 288 -22.97 -10.51 -5.52
CA ASP A 288 -24.14 -10.19 -4.71
C ASP A 288 -23.69 -9.61 -3.38
N VAL A 289 -24.29 -8.47 -3.02
CA VAL A 289 -24.18 -7.87 -1.69
C VAL A 289 -25.54 -7.97 -1.02
N MET A 290 -25.65 -8.83 -0.01
CA MET A 290 -26.84 -8.98 0.80
C MET A 290 -26.81 -7.94 1.92
N VAL A 291 -27.87 -7.15 2.03
CA VAL A 291 -28.02 -6.12 3.06
C VAL A 291 -28.99 -6.62 4.12
N LYS A 292 -28.57 -6.57 5.39
CA LYS A 292 -29.45 -6.91 6.50
C LYS A 292 -30.46 -5.79 6.72
N ASP A 293 -31.74 -6.14 6.83
CA ASP A 293 -32.87 -5.20 6.96
C ASP A 293 -33.11 -4.32 5.72
N ASP A 294 -34.33 -3.80 5.60
CA ASP A 294 -34.74 -3.03 4.42
C ASP A 294 -33.97 -1.70 4.27
N PHE A 295 -33.90 -1.22 3.03
CA PHE A 295 -33.28 0.04 2.65
C PHE A 295 -33.98 0.62 1.43
N SER A 296 -34.08 1.95 1.34
CA SER A 296 -34.79 2.63 0.25
C SER A 296 -33.87 3.24 -0.81
N ALA A 297 -32.60 3.49 -0.46
CA ALA A 297 -31.61 4.12 -1.32
C ALA A 297 -30.24 3.50 -1.11
N TYR A 298 -29.43 3.49 -2.17
CA TYR A 298 -28.04 3.07 -2.15
C TYR A 298 -27.26 3.79 -3.25
N THR A 299 -25.94 3.86 -3.11
CA THR A 299 -25.03 4.27 -4.17
C THR A 299 -23.79 3.37 -4.19
N LEU A 300 -23.37 2.94 -5.38
CA LEU A 300 -22.10 2.25 -5.60
C LEU A 300 -21.13 3.22 -6.28
N LYS A 301 -20.00 3.47 -5.63
CA LYS A 301 -18.98 4.43 -6.05
C LYS A 301 -17.65 3.71 -6.31
N PRO A 302 -16.76 4.25 -7.17
CA PRO A 302 -16.98 5.37 -8.09
C PRO A 302 -18.02 5.13 -9.18
N THR A 303 -18.76 6.17 -9.57
CA THR A 303 -19.74 6.04 -10.67
C THR A 303 -19.10 5.95 -12.05
N ARG A 304 -17.86 6.42 -12.22
CA ARG A 304 -17.15 6.39 -13.51
C ARG A 304 -16.89 4.99 -14.06
N HIS A 305 -16.93 3.96 -13.23
CA HIS A 305 -16.80 2.57 -13.67
C HIS A 305 -18.06 2.06 -14.39
N GLY A 306 -19.18 2.79 -14.33
CA GLY A 306 -20.40 2.42 -15.04
C GLY A 306 -21.01 1.08 -14.60
N VAL A 307 -20.70 0.62 -13.39
CA VAL A 307 -21.20 -0.66 -12.85
C VAL A 307 -22.70 -0.55 -12.63
N ALA A 308 -23.48 -1.25 -13.46
CA ALA A 308 -24.92 -1.34 -13.32
C ALA A 308 -25.28 -2.29 -12.17
N VAL A 309 -26.12 -1.82 -11.24
CA VAL A 309 -26.57 -2.57 -10.07
C VAL A 309 -28.05 -2.89 -10.20
N GLU A 310 -28.39 -4.17 -10.07
CA GLU A 310 -29.76 -4.67 -9.96
C GLU A 310 -30.09 -4.92 -8.49
N ARG A 311 -31.27 -4.48 -8.03
CA ARG A 311 -31.77 -4.81 -6.69
C ARG A 311 -32.70 -6.01 -6.76
N ILE A 312 -32.38 -7.07 -6.02
CA ILE A 312 -33.17 -8.29 -5.89
C ILE A 312 -33.57 -8.46 -4.42
N GLY A 313 -34.76 -7.95 -4.05
CA GLY A 313 -35.20 -7.92 -2.66
C GLY A 313 -34.26 -7.05 -1.78
N GLN A 314 -33.54 -7.69 -0.86
CA GLN A 314 -32.52 -7.06 0.00
C GLN A 314 -31.08 -7.26 -0.50
N ALA A 315 -30.89 -7.83 -1.68
CA ALA A 315 -29.58 -7.99 -2.30
C ALA A 315 -29.36 -6.96 -3.42
N LEU A 316 -28.11 -6.57 -3.60
CA LEU A 316 -27.62 -5.77 -4.72
C LEU A 316 -26.68 -6.62 -5.57
N ARG A 317 -27.05 -6.85 -6.83
CA ARG A 317 -26.32 -7.68 -7.79
C ARG A 317 -25.66 -6.81 -8.85
N PHE A 318 -24.41 -7.12 -9.18
CA PHE A 318 -23.70 -6.52 -10.32
C PHE A 318 -22.64 -7.49 -10.87
N THR A 319 -22.06 -7.14 -12.01
CA THR A 319 -20.99 -7.91 -12.64
C THR A 319 -19.71 -7.09 -12.72
N LEU A 320 -18.57 -7.70 -12.38
CA LEU A 320 -17.24 -7.10 -12.52
C LEU A 320 -16.45 -7.87 -13.59
N SER A 321 -15.96 -7.16 -14.60
CA SER A 321 -15.04 -7.71 -15.62
C SER A 321 -13.59 -7.36 -15.36
N GLU A 322 -13.32 -6.44 -14.43
CA GLU A 322 -11.99 -6.02 -14.04
C GLU A 322 -11.95 -5.64 -12.54
N PRO A 323 -10.77 -5.65 -11.90
CA PRO A 323 -10.65 -5.30 -10.49
C PRO A 323 -10.96 -3.83 -10.22
N HIS A 324 -11.86 -3.56 -9.27
CA HIS A 324 -12.23 -2.21 -8.85
C HIS A 324 -12.12 -2.02 -7.34
N LYS A 325 -12.00 -0.75 -6.92
CA LYS A 325 -12.09 -0.31 -5.54
C LYS A 325 -13.44 0.36 -5.37
N LEU A 326 -14.41 -0.33 -4.79
CA LEU A 326 -15.79 0.15 -4.74
C LEU A 326 -16.21 0.47 -3.31
N VAL A 327 -17.09 1.47 -3.17
CA VAL A 327 -17.75 1.83 -1.91
C VAL A 327 -19.25 1.78 -2.13
N LEU A 328 -19.93 0.91 -1.37
CA LEU A 328 -21.37 0.89 -1.26
C LEU A 328 -21.79 1.73 -0.06
N GLU A 329 -22.57 2.77 -0.32
CA GLU A 329 -23.17 3.62 0.70
C GLU A 329 -24.68 3.36 0.75
N ILE A 330 -25.18 3.11 1.96
CA ILE A 330 -26.61 3.09 2.27
C ILE A 330 -26.83 4.14 3.37
N PRO A 331 -27.71 5.13 3.16
CA PRO A 331 -27.91 6.20 4.12
C PRO A 331 -28.20 5.69 5.55
N GLY A 332 -27.50 6.24 6.53
CA GLY A 332 -27.65 5.88 7.94
C GLY A 332 -26.92 4.59 8.36
N ARG A 333 -26.12 3.98 7.48
CA ARG A 333 -25.35 2.76 7.76
C ARG A 333 -23.85 2.99 7.58
N THR A 334 -23.04 2.16 8.23
CA THR A 334 -21.60 2.07 7.94
C THR A 334 -21.41 1.71 6.46
N PRO A 335 -20.56 2.42 5.70
CA PRO A 335 -20.30 2.07 4.30
C PRO A 335 -19.56 0.74 4.18
N LEU A 336 -19.75 0.05 3.05
CA LEU A 336 -19.04 -1.17 2.71
C LEU A 336 -17.99 -0.88 1.63
N ALA A 337 -16.73 -1.11 1.93
CA ALA A 337 -15.66 -1.13 0.94
C ALA A 337 -15.56 -2.54 0.33
N ILE A 338 -15.66 -2.63 -1.00
CA ILE A 338 -15.49 -3.86 -1.77
C ILE A 338 -14.18 -3.71 -2.54
N ILE A 339 -13.13 -4.33 -2.02
CA ILE A 339 -11.76 -4.20 -2.52
C ILE A 339 -11.45 -5.40 -3.39
N VAL A 340 -11.45 -5.18 -4.71
CA VAL A 340 -11.12 -6.21 -5.68
C VAL A 340 -9.72 -5.95 -6.23
N THR A 341 -8.90 -6.99 -6.26
CA THR A 341 -7.52 -6.95 -6.78
C THR A 341 -7.35 -7.99 -7.88
N PRO A 342 -6.39 -7.87 -8.79
CA PRO A 342 -6.09 -8.94 -9.73
C PRO A 342 -5.67 -10.21 -8.98
N ALA A 343 -5.99 -11.38 -9.57
CA ALA A 343 -5.38 -12.64 -9.16
C ALA A 343 -3.85 -12.55 -9.25
N GLU A 344 -3.16 -13.18 -8.31
CA GLU A 344 -1.69 -13.18 -8.27
C GLU A 344 -1.14 -14.12 -9.35
N THR A 345 -0.27 -13.61 -10.21
CA THR A 345 0.39 -14.42 -11.26
C THR A 345 1.84 -14.75 -10.90
N ASP A 346 2.50 -13.89 -10.14
CA ASP A 346 3.94 -13.96 -9.85
C ASP A 346 4.22 -14.17 -8.35
N VAL A 347 3.59 -15.20 -7.76
CA VAL A 347 3.82 -15.57 -6.36
C VAL A 347 5.28 -16.06 -6.19
N PRO A 348 6.09 -15.44 -5.31
CA PRO A 348 7.49 -15.83 -5.12
C PRO A 348 7.62 -17.18 -4.41
N ASP A 349 8.69 -17.91 -4.69
CA ASP A 349 9.01 -19.15 -3.98
C ASP A 349 9.38 -18.85 -2.53
N ALA A 350 8.64 -19.44 -1.59
CA ALA A 350 8.91 -19.28 -0.16
C ALA A 350 10.28 -19.82 0.27
N ALA A 351 10.88 -20.73 -0.52
CA ALA A 351 12.20 -21.28 -0.26
C ALA A 351 13.36 -20.39 -0.79
N ASP A 352 13.07 -19.33 -1.54
CA ASP A 352 14.09 -18.41 -2.03
C ASP A 352 14.67 -17.59 -0.87
N PRO A 353 15.99 -17.62 -0.63
CA PRO A 353 16.62 -16.86 0.45
C PRO A 353 16.48 -15.34 0.32
N ALA A 354 16.14 -14.81 -0.86
CA ALA A 354 15.84 -13.39 -1.08
C ALA A 354 14.39 -13.03 -0.71
N VAL A 355 13.54 -14.00 -0.37
CA VAL A 355 12.12 -13.80 -0.06
C VAL A 355 11.90 -13.91 1.45
N VAL A 356 11.27 -12.89 2.03
CA VAL A 356 10.67 -12.97 3.37
C VAL A 356 9.19 -13.24 3.18
N PHE A 357 8.80 -14.50 3.37
CA PHE A 357 7.45 -14.97 3.11
C PHE A 357 6.62 -15.01 4.40
N TYR A 358 5.59 -14.17 4.49
CA TYR A 358 4.57 -14.23 5.54
C TYR A 358 3.38 -15.06 5.07
N GLN A 359 3.23 -16.23 5.69
CA GLN A 359 2.19 -17.20 5.38
C GLN A 359 0.81 -16.74 5.89
N PRO A 360 -0.29 -17.35 5.41
CA PRO A 360 -1.63 -17.11 5.95
C PRO A 360 -1.67 -17.29 7.48
N GLY A 361 -2.42 -16.45 8.19
CA GLY A 361 -2.46 -16.43 9.66
C GLY A 361 -1.86 -15.16 10.25
N TYR A 362 -1.68 -15.11 11.56
CA TYR A 362 -1.22 -13.91 12.27
C TYR A 362 0.26 -13.99 12.60
N THR A 363 1.03 -12.96 12.22
CA THR A 363 2.45 -12.84 12.61
C THR A 363 2.70 -11.48 13.26
N ASN A 364 3.46 -11.45 14.36
CA ASN A 364 3.98 -10.20 14.92
C ASN A 364 5.44 -10.01 14.52
N ALA A 365 5.67 -9.19 13.49
CA ALA A 365 6.98 -9.01 12.87
C ALA A 365 7.78 -7.81 13.41
N GLY A 366 7.13 -6.87 14.11
CA GLY A 366 7.78 -5.63 14.55
C GLY A 366 8.20 -4.76 13.35
N THR A 367 9.46 -4.32 13.29
CA THR A 367 9.96 -3.55 12.13
C THR A 367 10.64 -4.46 11.12
N ILE A 368 10.09 -4.51 9.92
CA ILE A 368 10.60 -5.25 8.77
C ILE A 368 11.57 -4.34 8.01
N ARG A 369 12.80 -4.79 7.82
CA ARG A 369 13.89 -4.03 7.18
C ARG A 369 14.43 -4.79 5.97
N PRO A 370 13.81 -4.65 4.79
CA PRO A 370 14.29 -5.32 3.59
C PRO A 370 15.69 -4.84 3.21
N LYS A 371 16.44 -5.72 2.56
CA LYS A 371 17.76 -5.47 1.97
C LYS A 371 17.66 -5.44 0.44
N ASP A 372 18.73 -5.04 -0.22
CA ASP A 372 18.82 -5.03 -1.68
C ASP A 372 18.37 -6.36 -2.30
N GLY A 373 17.51 -6.26 -3.32
CA GLY A 373 17.01 -7.41 -4.08
C GLY A 373 15.97 -8.25 -3.34
N GLN A 374 15.59 -7.93 -2.09
CA GLN A 374 14.64 -8.75 -1.35
C GLN A 374 13.19 -8.53 -1.75
N THR A 375 12.41 -9.60 -1.66
CA THR A 375 10.95 -9.57 -1.76
C THR A 375 10.33 -9.83 -0.39
N ILE A 376 9.51 -8.90 0.10
CA ILE A 376 8.65 -9.10 1.26
C ILE A 376 7.27 -9.53 0.74
N TYR A 377 6.89 -10.78 0.99
CA TYR A 377 5.63 -11.33 0.49
C TYR A 377 4.62 -11.56 1.61
N LEU A 378 3.43 -10.97 1.50
CA LEU A 378 2.32 -11.17 2.44
C LEU A 378 1.23 -11.99 1.75
N ALA A 379 1.22 -13.31 2.00
CA ALA A 379 0.28 -14.22 1.37
C ALA A 379 -1.20 -13.81 1.60
N PRO A 380 -2.13 -14.22 0.72
CA PRO A 380 -3.56 -14.15 1.00
C PRO A 380 -3.87 -14.63 2.43
N ASN A 381 -4.67 -13.85 3.16
CA ASN A 381 -5.04 -14.12 4.56
C ASN A 381 -3.90 -14.05 5.58
N ALA A 382 -2.71 -13.53 5.22
CA ALA A 382 -1.70 -13.14 6.19
C ALA A 382 -2.10 -11.83 6.87
N LEU A 383 -2.01 -11.77 8.20
CA LEU A 383 -2.15 -10.56 9.01
C LEU A 383 -0.83 -10.34 9.77
N VAL A 384 -0.02 -9.42 9.26
CA VAL A 384 1.32 -9.14 9.78
C VAL A 384 1.27 -7.86 10.62
N ARG A 385 1.37 -8.00 11.93
CA ARG A 385 1.53 -6.85 12.82
C ARG A 385 2.96 -6.34 12.77
N GLY A 386 3.16 -5.14 12.26
CA GLY A 386 4.48 -4.57 12.06
C GLY A 386 4.47 -3.31 11.19
N ARG A 387 5.66 -2.81 10.87
CA ARG A 387 5.88 -1.72 9.90
C ARG A 387 7.06 -2.05 8.99
N ILE A 388 7.11 -1.45 7.81
CA ILE A 388 8.24 -1.61 6.89
C ILE A 388 9.08 -0.33 6.93
N GLU A 389 10.39 -0.48 7.07
CA GLU A 389 11.34 0.63 7.00
C GLU A 389 12.59 0.23 6.21
N ALA A 390 12.81 0.93 5.10
CA ALA A 390 13.97 0.78 4.23
C ALA A 390 14.64 2.13 3.98
N ARG A 391 15.97 2.14 4.04
CA ARG A 391 16.83 3.31 3.85
C ARG A 391 17.99 2.92 2.95
N GLY A 392 18.21 3.60 1.83
CA GLY A 392 19.37 3.37 0.96
C GLY A 392 19.37 2.03 0.22
N VAL A 393 18.21 1.38 0.03
CA VAL A 393 18.13 0.04 -0.57
C VAL A 393 17.64 0.07 -2.02
N LYS A 394 17.98 -0.97 -2.78
CA LYS A 394 17.62 -1.09 -4.20
C LYS A 394 16.91 -2.40 -4.54
N ASN A 395 16.03 -2.36 -5.54
CA ASN A 395 15.38 -3.54 -6.11
C ASN A 395 14.54 -4.31 -5.07
N VAL A 396 13.80 -3.60 -4.23
CA VAL A 396 12.94 -4.21 -3.19
C VAL A 396 11.51 -4.33 -3.70
N ARG A 397 10.90 -5.48 -3.44
CA ARG A 397 9.48 -5.71 -3.71
C ARG A 397 8.75 -5.97 -2.39
N VAL A 398 7.60 -5.34 -2.20
CA VAL A 398 6.65 -5.65 -1.14
C VAL A 398 5.34 -6.02 -1.83
N MET A 399 4.95 -7.28 -1.79
CA MET A 399 3.81 -7.74 -2.58
C MET A 399 2.96 -8.78 -1.84
N GLY A 400 1.77 -9.05 -2.37
CA GLY A 400 0.87 -10.07 -1.85
C GLY A 400 -0.57 -9.60 -1.78
N ARG A 401 -1.41 -10.32 -1.02
CA ARG A 401 -2.81 -9.95 -0.72
C ARG A 401 -3.13 -10.00 0.78
N GLY A 402 -2.10 -10.10 1.61
CA GLY A 402 -2.21 -9.99 3.07
C GLY A 402 -2.31 -8.55 3.55
N VAL A 403 -2.43 -8.40 4.88
CA VAL A 403 -2.60 -7.12 5.57
C VAL A 403 -1.42 -6.86 6.50
N LEU A 404 -0.76 -5.71 6.34
CA LEU A 404 0.15 -5.13 7.31
C LEU A 404 -0.64 -4.29 8.32
N ASP A 405 -0.59 -4.65 9.59
CA ASP A 405 -1.17 -3.86 10.69
C ASP A 405 -0.06 -3.10 11.44
N ALA A 406 0.06 -1.81 11.13
CA ALA A 406 1.02 -0.91 11.75
C ALA A 406 0.61 -0.43 13.15
N THR A 407 -0.51 -0.91 13.69
CA THR A 407 -1.01 -0.50 15.01
C THR A 407 -0.01 -0.83 16.12
N GLY A 408 0.47 0.24 16.77
CA GLY A 408 1.49 0.18 17.83
C GLY A 408 2.93 0.05 17.33
N ASN A 409 3.16 0.01 16.01
CA ASN A 409 4.48 0.06 15.39
C ASN A 409 4.72 1.39 14.65
N SER A 410 3.67 2.03 14.13
CA SER A 410 3.68 3.42 13.67
C SER A 410 3.45 4.38 14.86
N SER A 411 4.10 5.55 14.82
CA SER A 411 4.07 6.52 15.93
C SER A 411 4.16 7.95 15.43
N GLN A 412 3.19 8.78 15.83
CA GLN A 412 3.21 10.23 15.59
C GLN A 412 4.39 10.92 16.29
N GLY A 413 4.63 10.62 17.57
CA GLY A 413 5.68 11.30 18.36
C GLY A 413 7.09 11.07 17.80
N ASN A 414 7.34 9.89 17.23
CA ASN A 414 8.61 9.54 16.59
C ASN A 414 8.61 9.74 15.07
N ARG A 415 7.50 10.23 14.48
CA ARG A 415 7.30 10.37 13.02
C ARG A 415 7.61 9.08 12.25
N GLN A 416 7.10 7.96 12.74
CA GLN A 416 7.34 6.63 12.17
C GLN A 416 6.13 6.19 11.34
N PRO A 417 6.21 6.20 10.00
CA PRO A 417 5.09 5.77 9.15
C PRO A 417 4.94 4.24 9.15
N GLY A 418 3.80 3.75 8.64
CA GLY A 418 3.55 2.32 8.46
C GLY A 418 4.49 1.67 7.44
N ILE A 419 4.80 2.38 6.36
CA ILE A 419 5.80 2.02 5.35
C ILE A 419 6.68 3.24 5.09
N LEU A 420 8.00 3.06 5.15
CA LEU A 420 9.00 4.07 4.77
C LEU A 420 9.98 3.51 3.74
N PHE A 421 10.15 4.23 2.64
CA PHE A 421 11.29 4.10 1.74
C PHE A 421 11.98 5.45 1.61
N GLU A 422 13.21 5.53 2.10
CA GLU A 422 14.04 6.74 2.09
C GLU A 422 15.35 6.47 1.35
N ASP A 423 15.79 7.36 0.47
CA ASP A 423 17.01 7.18 -0.35
C ASP A 423 17.02 5.86 -1.15
N CYS A 424 15.85 5.41 -1.62
CA CYS A 424 15.67 4.10 -2.23
C CYS A 424 15.53 4.17 -3.75
N GLU A 425 15.83 3.05 -4.43
CA GLU A 425 15.73 2.94 -5.88
C GLU A 425 15.09 1.62 -6.33
N ASN A 426 14.21 1.69 -7.35
CA ASN A 426 13.55 0.52 -7.92
C ASN A 426 12.74 -0.26 -6.87
N ILE A 427 11.65 0.35 -6.42
CA ILE A 427 10.79 -0.18 -5.35
C ILE A 427 9.40 -0.49 -5.91
N LEU A 428 8.90 -1.69 -5.65
CA LEU A 428 7.52 -2.09 -5.93
C LEU A 428 6.77 -2.33 -4.63
N VAL A 429 5.61 -1.71 -4.47
CA VAL A 429 4.64 -2.03 -3.39
C VAL A 429 3.30 -2.38 -4.03
N GLU A 430 2.90 -3.65 -3.94
CA GLU A 430 1.76 -4.19 -4.68
C GLU A 430 0.77 -4.97 -3.80
N GLY A 431 -0.52 -4.61 -3.89
CA GLY A 431 -1.65 -5.47 -3.53
C GLY A 431 -1.93 -5.67 -2.04
N ILE A 432 -1.01 -5.29 -1.15
CA ILE A 432 -1.18 -5.46 0.29
C ILE A 432 -2.19 -4.46 0.87
N GLY A 433 -2.85 -4.87 1.96
CA GLY A 433 -3.59 -3.96 2.82
C GLY A 433 -2.70 -3.33 3.89
N LEU A 434 -2.98 -2.08 4.27
CA LEU A 434 -2.35 -1.43 5.42
C LEU A 434 -3.42 -0.93 6.40
N ARG A 435 -3.23 -1.18 7.69
CA ARG A 435 -4.07 -0.69 8.78
C ARG A 435 -3.22 0.14 9.74
N SER A 436 -3.64 1.37 10.03
CA SER A 436 -2.94 2.28 10.94
C SER A 436 -3.92 2.95 11.90
N LEU A 437 -3.84 2.61 13.19
CA LEU A 437 -4.69 3.20 14.23
C LEU A 437 -3.86 4.12 15.12
N ASN A 438 -4.20 5.41 15.13
CA ASN A 438 -3.52 6.48 15.86
C ASN A 438 -1.99 6.48 15.63
N GLY A 439 -1.59 6.17 14.40
CA GLY A 439 -0.20 6.18 13.97
C GLY A 439 0.25 7.56 13.48
N TRP A 440 1.30 7.55 12.67
CA TRP A 440 1.65 8.64 11.77
C TRP A 440 1.15 8.27 10.36
N TRP A 441 1.77 8.84 9.33
CA TRP A 441 1.50 8.57 7.92
C TRP A 441 1.48 7.07 7.60
N GLN A 442 0.56 6.66 6.74
CA GLN A 442 0.46 5.26 6.35
C GLN A 442 1.68 4.87 5.49
N THR A 443 2.02 5.68 4.48
CA THR A 443 3.19 5.43 3.64
C THR A 443 3.95 6.73 3.36
N LEU A 444 5.28 6.67 3.36
CA LEU A 444 6.16 7.77 2.96
C LEU A 444 7.24 7.26 2.00
N TYR A 445 7.36 7.93 0.87
CA TYR A 445 8.44 7.77 -0.09
C TYR A 445 9.22 9.07 -0.16
N ILE A 446 10.48 9.05 0.27
CA ILE A 446 11.30 10.25 0.39
C ILE A 446 12.65 10.09 -0.31
N ASN A 447 13.08 11.10 -1.06
CA ASN A 447 14.36 11.16 -1.77
C ASN A 447 14.66 9.88 -2.59
N SER A 448 13.66 9.38 -3.30
CA SER A 448 13.68 8.04 -3.90
C SER A 448 13.29 8.06 -5.38
N GLN A 449 13.75 7.06 -6.14
CA GLN A 449 13.51 7.00 -7.59
C GLN A 449 13.06 5.64 -8.09
N ASN A 450 12.28 5.63 -9.18
CA ASN A 450 11.71 4.43 -9.80
C ASN A 450 10.85 3.65 -8.81
N ILE A 451 9.71 4.21 -8.41
CA ILE A 451 8.80 3.61 -7.44
C ILE A 451 7.45 3.35 -8.08
N GLU A 452 6.92 2.14 -7.90
CA GLU A 452 5.55 1.79 -8.25
C GLU A 452 4.79 1.30 -7.02
N VAL A 453 3.64 1.92 -6.76
CA VAL A 453 2.69 1.57 -5.72
C VAL A 453 1.37 1.22 -6.39
N THR A 454 0.90 -0.01 -6.27
CA THR A 454 -0.31 -0.44 -6.97
C THR A 454 -1.20 -1.36 -6.13
N HIS A 455 -2.51 -1.29 -6.36
CA HIS A 455 -3.51 -2.15 -5.71
C HIS A 455 -3.51 -2.13 -4.18
N MET A 456 -3.01 -1.05 -3.57
CA MET A 456 -3.01 -0.88 -2.12
C MET A 456 -4.43 -0.62 -1.60
N ASN A 457 -4.72 -1.10 -0.39
CA ASN A 457 -5.92 -0.72 0.35
C ASN A 457 -5.54 -0.19 1.74
N LEU A 458 -5.54 1.14 1.86
CA LEU A 458 -5.08 1.87 3.03
C LEU A 458 -6.26 2.25 3.92
N PHE A 459 -6.16 1.95 5.22
CA PHE A 459 -7.13 2.40 6.22
C PHE A 459 -6.41 2.96 7.46
N GLY A 460 -6.43 4.28 7.58
CA GLY A 460 -5.89 5.05 8.72
C GLY A 460 -7.00 5.70 9.57
N ILE A 461 -7.00 5.53 10.91
CA ILE A 461 -7.74 6.37 11.88
C ILE A 461 -6.74 7.19 12.69
N GLY A 462 -7.08 8.43 12.98
CA GLY A 462 -6.28 9.34 13.79
C GLY A 462 -5.71 10.47 12.94
N VAL A 463 -5.63 11.66 13.52
CA VAL A 463 -4.97 12.82 12.88
C VAL A 463 -3.53 12.44 12.55
N ASN A 464 -3.04 12.89 11.38
CA ASN A 464 -1.77 12.49 10.76
C ASN A 464 -1.68 11.03 10.30
N THR A 465 -2.80 10.34 10.06
CA THR A 465 -2.80 9.06 9.32
C THR A 465 -3.05 9.25 7.83
N ASP A 466 -2.24 10.11 7.25
CA ASP A 466 -2.16 10.41 5.82
C ASP A 466 -2.01 9.12 5.00
N GLY A 467 -2.47 9.12 3.75
CA GLY A 467 -2.48 7.94 2.89
C GLY A 467 -1.13 7.67 2.24
N VAL A 468 -0.95 8.26 1.06
CA VAL A 468 0.30 8.17 0.29
C VAL A 468 0.99 9.51 0.32
N ASP A 469 2.10 9.59 1.05
CA ASP A 469 2.94 10.78 1.15
C ASP A 469 4.18 10.63 0.26
N ILE A 470 4.42 11.67 -0.53
CA ILE A 470 5.42 11.71 -1.58
C ILE A 470 6.32 12.92 -1.35
N ASP A 471 7.62 12.69 -1.21
CA ASP A 471 8.61 13.71 -0.90
C ASP A 471 9.87 13.56 -1.76
N ALA A 472 10.16 14.53 -2.63
CA ALA A 472 11.33 14.51 -3.51
C ALA A 472 11.52 13.16 -4.25
N VAL A 473 10.72 12.91 -5.30
CA VAL A 473 10.75 11.61 -6.02
C VAL A 473 10.91 11.74 -7.53
N LYS A 474 11.55 10.76 -8.15
CA LYS A 474 11.68 10.65 -9.62
C LYS A 474 11.07 9.36 -10.14
N ASN A 475 10.30 9.43 -11.23
CA ASN A 475 9.67 8.26 -11.83
C ASN A 475 8.79 7.51 -10.81
N PHE A 476 7.78 8.20 -10.28
CA PHE A 476 6.90 7.68 -9.24
C PHE A 476 5.51 7.38 -9.80
N VAL A 477 4.97 6.19 -9.55
CA VAL A 477 3.62 5.81 -9.94
C VAL A 477 2.87 5.31 -8.72
N VAL A 478 1.68 5.87 -8.45
CA VAL A 478 0.70 5.30 -7.52
C VAL A 478 -0.61 5.04 -8.26
N ARG A 479 -1.11 3.82 -8.23
CA ARG A 479 -2.33 3.47 -8.98
C ARG A 479 -3.22 2.39 -8.39
N ASP A 480 -4.45 2.34 -8.89
CA ASP A 480 -5.40 1.25 -8.67
C ASP A 480 -5.72 0.97 -7.19
N SER A 481 -5.67 2.02 -6.35
CA SER A 481 -5.60 1.92 -4.88
C SER A 481 -6.78 2.61 -4.19
N PHE A 482 -7.14 2.09 -3.02
CA PHE A 482 -8.14 2.67 -2.11
C PHE A 482 -7.45 3.33 -0.93
N ILE A 483 -7.80 4.59 -0.66
CA ILE A 483 -7.18 5.38 0.40
C ILE A 483 -8.26 5.88 1.34
N ARG A 484 -8.26 5.35 2.57
CA ARG A 484 -8.99 5.93 3.67
C ARG A 484 -8.00 6.54 4.65
N ALA A 485 -8.15 7.83 4.93
CA ALA A 485 -7.25 8.60 5.77
C ALA A 485 -8.02 9.55 6.71
N GLU A 486 -7.43 9.86 7.85
CA GLU A 486 -7.90 10.90 8.76
C GLU A 486 -6.96 12.12 8.81
N ASP A 487 -6.20 12.28 7.74
CA ASP A 487 -5.49 13.48 7.30
C ASP A 487 -5.35 13.38 5.76
N ASP A 488 -4.35 14.01 5.12
CA ASP A 488 -4.25 14.06 3.67
C ASP A 488 -4.29 12.67 3.00
N GLY A 489 -5.18 12.49 2.02
CA GLY A 489 -5.31 11.21 1.29
C GLY A 489 -4.10 10.95 0.40
N LEU A 490 -3.76 11.92 -0.44
CA LEU A 490 -2.56 11.94 -1.28
C LEU A 490 -1.78 13.23 -0.97
N GLY A 491 -0.68 13.10 -0.23
CA GLY A 491 0.15 14.20 0.24
C GLY A 491 1.40 14.36 -0.62
N TRP A 492 1.59 15.55 -1.18
CA TRP A 492 2.78 15.91 -1.95
C TRP A 492 3.54 17.03 -1.24
N HIS A 493 4.78 16.74 -0.87
CA HIS A 493 5.63 17.57 -0.01
C HIS A 493 7.08 17.62 -0.51
N SER A 494 7.86 18.61 -0.08
CA SER A 494 9.33 18.56 -0.09
C SER A 494 9.82 19.04 1.27
N LEU A 495 9.99 18.15 2.23
CA LEU A 495 10.27 18.54 3.62
C LEU A 495 11.77 18.59 3.91
N ASP A 496 12.21 19.63 4.61
CA ASP A 496 13.53 19.71 5.26
C ASP A 496 14.70 19.53 4.27
N ALA A 497 14.81 20.48 3.33
CA ALA A 497 15.89 20.53 2.34
C ALA A 497 17.29 20.52 2.95
N GLU A 498 17.45 21.09 4.15
CA GLU A 498 18.71 21.14 4.88
C GLU A 498 19.18 19.74 5.29
N THR A 499 18.24 18.85 5.64
CA THR A 499 18.53 17.47 6.04
C THR A 499 18.57 16.51 4.85
N TYR A 500 17.61 16.62 3.92
CA TYR A 500 17.41 15.63 2.85
C TYR A 500 17.91 16.06 1.47
N GLY A 501 18.35 17.31 1.32
CA GLY A 501 18.67 17.89 0.02
C GLY A 501 17.42 18.31 -0.75
N GLU A 502 17.62 18.81 -1.97
CA GLU A 502 16.56 19.42 -2.78
C GLU A 502 16.30 18.66 -4.08
N MET A 503 16.36 17.32 -4.09
CA MET A 503 16.22 16.54 -5.34
C MET A 503 14.96 16.95 -6.13
N ILE A 504 15.09 17.06 -7.45
CA ILE A 504 13.95 17.39 -8.33
C ILE A 504 12.86 16.32 -8.18
N THR A 505 11.61 16.75 -7.97
CA THR A 505 10.43 15.89 -8.10
C THR A 505 9.99 15.88 -9.56
N GLU A 506 10.09 14.74 -10.26
CA GLU A 506 9.73 14.67 -11.68
C GLU A 506 9.14 13.35 -12.15
N ASN A 507 8.37 13.44 -13.24
CA ASN A 507 7.77 12.31 -13.94
C ASN A 507 6.96 11.42 -12.99
N ALA A 508 5.92 12.01 -12.39
CA ALA A 508 5.10 11.34 -11.40
C ALA A 508 3.63 11.21 -11.86
N LEU A 509 3.04 10.05 -11.59
CA LEU A 509 1.67 9.70 -11.96
C LEU A 509 0.89 9.15 -10.76
N ALA A 510 -0.23 9.77 -10.45
CA ALA A 510 -1.28 9.15 -9.64
C ALA A 510 -2.46 8.80 -10.55
N ASP A 511 -2.88 7.53 -10.60
CA ASP A 511 -3.91 7.06 -11.52
C ASP A 511 -4.92 6.10 -10.85
N ASN A 512 -6.21 6.23 -11.14
CA ASN A 512 -7.24 5.29 -10.70
C ASN A 512 -7.29 5.12 -9.16
N LEU A 513 -7.45 6.23 -8.42
CA LEU A 513 -7.50 6.24 -6.96
C LEU A 513 -8.92 6.53 -6.44
N VAL A 514 -9.27 5.94 -5.29
CA VAL A 514 -10.49 6.26 -4.55
C VAL A 514 -10.11 6.75 -3.16
N ILE A 515 -10.50 7.98 -2.81
CA ILE A 515 -10.08 8.65 -1.59
C ILE A 515 -11.29 8.93 -0.69
N TRP A 516 -11.18 8.49 0.56
CA TRP A 516 -12.13 8.71 1.64
C TRP A 516 -11.42 9.40 2.81
N ASN A 517 -11.43 10.72 2.80
CA ASN A 517 -10.82 11.56 3.84
C ASN A 517 -11.90 12.17 4.76
N THR A 518 -11.72 12.14 6.09
CA THR A 518 -12.80 12.53 7.03
C THR A 518 -12.45 13.51 8.14
N THR A 519 -11.48 13.22 9.00
CA THR A 519 -11.32 13.93 10.30
C THR A 519 -10.48 15.21 10.20
N ALA A 520 -9.36 15.15 9.49
CA ALA A 520 -8.47 16.27 9.20
C ALA A 520 -7.96 16.16 7.75
N GLY A 521 -7.11 17.09 7.31
CA GLY A 521 -6.49 17.04 5.99
C GLY A 521 -7.45 17.21 4.80
N ASN A 522 -6.99 16.74 3.64
CA ASN A 522 -7.61 16.97 2.35
C ASN A 522 -7.69 15.67 1.54
N GLY A 523 -8.45 15.69 0.43
CA GLY A 523 -8.42 14.58 -0.52
C GLY A 523 -7.03 14.45 -1.16
N ILE A 524 -6.60 15.51 -1.84
CA ILE A 524 -5.26 15.67 -2.39
C ILE A 524 -4.66 16.97 -1.85
N ARG A 525 -3.42 16.91 -1.38
CA ARG A 525 -2.67 18.09 -0.95
C ARG A 525 -1.37 18.24 -1.75
N ILE A 526 -1.12 19.44 -2.25
CA ILE A 526 0.15 19.88 -2.85
C ILE A 526 0.69 21.01 -1.96
N GLY A 527 1.49 20.73 -0.94
CA GLY A 527 1.89 21.79 -0.02
C GLY A 527 2.38 21.32 1.34
N ALA A 528 1.96 21.98 2.41
CA ALA A 528 2.67 22.02 3.69
C ALA A 528 4.04 22.73 3.54
N SER A 529 5.14 21.99 3.43
CA SER A 529 6.46 22.55 3.12
C SER A 529 6.91 22.05 1.74
N MET A 530 7.40 22.99 0.94
CA MET A 530 7.88 22.77 -0.44
C MET A 530 9.32 23.27 -0.56
N GLU A 531 10.16 22.78 0.34
CA GLU A 531 11.60 23.03 0.41
C GLU A 531 12.31 22.17 -0.64
N GLY A 532 12.25 22.61 -1.89
CA GLY A 532 12.87 21.90 -2.99
C GLY A 532 13.15 22.84 -4.14
N GLN A 533 13.85 22.36 -5.16
CA GLN A 533 14.24 23.21 -6.27
C GLN A 533 13.16 23.30 -7.37
N LEU A 534 12.81 22.16 -7.98
CA LEU A 534 11.94 22.07 -9.15
C LEU A 534 11.06 20.83 -9.03
N TRP A 535 9.80 21.03 -9.39
CA TRP A 535 8.79 20.00 -9.53
C TRP A 535 8.26 20.08 -10.95
N ARG A 536 8.31 18.97 -11.69
CA ARG A 536 7.81 18.98 -13.08
C ARG A 536 7.13 17.70 -13.50
N ASP A 537 6.20 17.83 -14.44
CA ASP A 537 5.56 16.71 -15.12
C ASP A 537 4.87 15.76 -14.14
N ILE A 538 3.93 16.32 -13.37
CA ILE A 538 3.12 15.59 -12.39
C ILE A 538 1.69 15.52 -12.89
N THR A 539 1.19 14.30 -13.08
CA THR A 539 -0.19 14.05 -13.51
C THR A 539 -0.93 13.27 -12.44
N ILE A 540 -2.07 13.81 -12.00
CA ILE A 540 -3.01 13.15 -11.11
C ILE A 540 -4.29 12.96 -11.89
N ARG A 541 -4.69 11.70 -12.13
CA ARG A 541 -5.82 11.39 -12.99
C ARG A 541 -6.71 10.24 -12.53
N ASN A 542 -7.95 10.25 -13.00
CA ASN A 542 -8.94 9.21 -12.70
C ASN A 542 -9.11 9.00 -11.19
N VAL A 543 -9.28 10.08 -10.43
CA VAL A 543 -9.40 10.05 -8.96
C VAL A 543 -10.81 10.42 -8.51
N ASP A 544 -11.38 9.62 -7.62
CA ASP A 544 -12.65 9.91 -6.96
C ASP A 544 -12.41 10.25 -5.48
N ILE A 545 -12.55 11.53 -5.16
CA ILE A 545 -12.53 12.03 -3.79
C ILE A 545 -13.96 12.00 -3.26
N LEU A 546 -14.33 10.87 -2.67
CA LEU A 546 -15.68 10.64 -2.16
C LEU A 546 -15.96 11.51 -0.93
N MET A 547 -14.97 11.63 -0.04
CA MET A 547 -15.04 12.42 1.18
C MET A 547 -13.76 13.23 1.38
N HIS A 548 -13.89 14.43 1.93
CA HIS A 548 -12.79 15.24 2.45
C HIS A 548 -13.19 16.01 3.72
N ALA A 549 -12.24 16.31 4.60
CA ALA A 549 -12.42 17.07 5.82
C ALA A 549 -12.26 18.57 5.58
N GLY A 550 -11.14 18.97 4.97
CA GLY A 550 -10.78 20.34 4.64
C GLY A 550 -11.19 20.73 3.23
N ALA A 551 -10.55 20.14 2.23
CA ALA A 551 -10.80 20.40 0.81
C ALA A 551 -10.58 19.17 -0.08
N GLY A 552 -11.16 19.20 -1.28
CA GLY A 552 -10.94 18.17 -2.29
C GLY A 552 -9.50 18.18 -2.80
N ILE A 553 -9.13 19.23 -3.53
CA ILE A 553 -7.76 19.50 -3.95
C ILE A 553 -7.28 20.77 -3.26
N TYR A 554 -6.19 20.68 -2.51
CA TYR A 554 -5.70 21.75 -1.67
C TYR A 554 -4.22 22.01 -1.89
N SER A 555 -3.83 23.29 -1.90
CA SER A 555 -2.43 23.68 -1.87
C SER A 555 -2.25 24.85 -0.93
N ASP A 556 -1.67 24.57 0.24
CA ASP A 556 -1.08 25.56 1.13
C ASP A 556 0.42 25.66 0.86
N TYR A 557 0.71 26.09 -0.37
CA TYR A 557 2.06 26.17 -0.90
C TYR A 557 2.87 27.12 -0.03
N SER A 558 3.89 26.58 0.60
CA SER A 558 4.84 27.33 1.38
C SER A 558 6.26 26.96 0.95
N ASP A 559 7.23 27.85 1.19
CA ASP A 559 8.62 27.69 0.72
C ASP A 559 8.82 27.84 -0.80
N TRP A 560 9.98 27.48 -1.33
CA TRP A 560 10.57 28.07 -2.55
C TRP A 560 10.59 27.20 -3.81
N ALA A 561 10.05 25.98 -3.77
CA ALA A 561 10.02 25.14 -4.97
C ALA A 561 9.37 25.85 -6.16
N TRP A 562 9.78 25.47 -7.36
CA TRP A 562 9.09 25.86 -8.58
C TRP A 562 8.32 24.66 -9.13
N ILE A 563 6.99 24.72 -9.18
CA ILE A 563 6.17 23.72 -9.88
C ILE A 563 5.97 24.14 -11.34
N THR A 564 6.18 23.22 -12.28
CA THR A 564 5.74 23.37 -13.66
C THR A 564 5.01 22.13 -14.17
N ASN A 565 3.98 22.30 -15.01
CA ASN A 565 3.22 21.20 -15.61
C ASN A 565 2.59 20.24 -14.57
N LEU A 566 1.77 20.82 -13.69
CA LEU A 566 0.93 20.07 -12.73
C LEU A 566 -0.47 19.90 -13.31
N ARG A 567 -0.92 18.66 -13.45
CA ARG A 567 -2.14 18.30 -14.19
C ARG A 567 -3.09 17.49 -13.32
N PHE A 568 -4.35 17.90 -13.28
CA PHE A 568 -5.46 17.19 -12.66
C PHE A 568 -6.46 16.81 -13.75
N GLU A 569 -6.62 15.51 -14.03
CA GLU A 569 -7.39 15.03 -15.18
C GLU A 569 -8.44 13.99 -14.75
N ASN A 570 -9.70 14.14 -15.16
CA ASN A 570 -10.78 13.18 -14.83
C ASN A 570 -10.92 12.96 -13.30
N ILE A 571 -11.18 14.05 -12.57
CA ILE A 571 -11.30 14.02 -11.10
C ILE A 571 -12.76 14.24 -10.69
N ALA A 572 -13.28 13.43 -9.77
CA ALA A 572 -14.60 13.62 -9.17
C ALA A 572 -14.45 13.98 -7.69
N ILE A 573 -14.96 15.14 -7.27
CA ILE A 573 -15.00 15.60 -5.87
C ILE A 573 -16.46 15.57 -5.41
N GLU A 574 -16.84 14.49 -4.73
CA GLU A 574 -18.25 14.21 -4.47
C GLU A 574 -18.82 14.99 -3.29
N LYS A 575 -18.06 15.10 -2.20
CA LYS A 575 -18.50 15.89 -1.05
C LYS A 575 -18.41 17.38 -1.38
N ALA A 576 -19.53 18.09 -1.27
CA ALA A 576 -19.56 19.55 -1.37
C ALA A 576 -18.71 20.22 -0.26
N GLY A 577 -18.18 21.40 -0.51
CA GLY A 577 -17.41 22.15 0.50
C GLY A 577 -16.40 23.10 -0.12
N LYS A 578 -15.11 22.81 0.04
CA LYS A 578 -14.02 23.52 -0.64
C LYS A 578 -13.42 22.59 -1.71
N PRO A 579 -13.84 22.71 -2.99
CA PRO A 579 -13.42 21.76 -4.01
C PRO A 579 -11.94 21.95 -4.40
N ILE A 580 -11.53 23.20 -4.67
CA ILE A 580 -10.17 23.56 -5.07
C ILE A 580 -9.76 24.84 -4.33
N ASP A 581 -8.66 24.82 -3.59
CA ASP A 581 -8.06 26.03 -3.00
C ASP A 581 -6.53 25.96 -3.05
N PHE A 582 -5.92 26.82 -3.86
CA PHE A 582 -4.48 26.95 -3.98
C PHE A 582 -4.06 28.34 -3.54
N TYR A 583 -3.01 28.42 -2.73
CA TYR A 583 -2.38 29.68 -2.43
C TYR A 583 -0.89 29.51 -2.15
N ILE A 584 -0.12 30.54 -2.49
CA ILE A 584 1.29 30.67 -2.14
C ILE A 584 1.39 31.69 -1.00
N GLU A 585 1.83 31.27 0.18
CA GLU A 585 1.94 32.14 1.36
C GLU A 585 3.08 31.73 2.29
N LYS A 586 3.44 32.63 3.23
CA LYS A 586 4.18 32.23 4.44
C LYS A 586 3.19 31.56 5.38
N THR A 587 3.34 30.25 5.60
CA THR A 587 2.43 29.48 6.45
C THR A 587 3.13 29.03 7.73
N ARG A 588 2.41 28.32 8.60
CA ARG A 588 3.00 27.66 9.78
C ARG A 588 3.94 26.50 9.42
N TYR A 589 3.88 26.03 8.17
CA TYR A 589 4.68 24.92 7.67
C TYR A 589 5.96 25.40 6.97
N SER A 590 6.08 26.69 6.70
CA SER A 590 7.29 27.25 6.08
C SER A 590 8.52 26.95 6.91
N ASN A 591 9.64 26.72 6.23
CA ASN A 591 10.93 26.45 6.85
C ASN A 591 11.19 27.43 8.00
N ALA A 592 11.43 26.88 9.19
CA ALA A 592 11.70 27.64 10.40
C ALA A 592 13.17 27.55 10.83
N SER A 593 14.01 26.75 10.14
CA SER A 593 15.45 26.65 10.43
C SER A 593 16.21 27.91 10.03
N GLY A 594 15.63 28.71 9.12
CA GLY A 594 16.28 29.88 8.54
C GLY A 594 17.17 29.54 7.36
N TYR A 595 17.08 28.30 6.85
CA TYR A 595 17.80 27.85 5.66
C TYR A 595 17.48 28.73 4.45
N LEU A 596 16.20 28.94 4.15
CA LEU A 596 15.74 29.89 3.14
C LEU A 596 14.29 30.36 3.41
N ASP A 597 14.06 31.68 3.57
CA ASP A 597 12.70 32.25 3.69
C ASP A 597 12.28 32.88 2.36
N ARG A 598 11.82 32.04 1.42
CA ARG A 598 11.29 32.46 0.11
C ARG A 598 10.02 31.73 -0.26
N ARG A 599 9.33 32.24 -1.29
CA ARG A 599 8.13 31.63 -1.86
C ARG A 599 8.41 31.08 -3.26
N GLY A 600 7.62 30.08 -3.62
CA GLY A 600 7.72 29.39 -4.89
C GLY A 600 6.89 30.01 -5.99
N ASN A 601 6.78 29.28 -7.09
CA ASN A 601 5.89 29.57 -8.20
C ASN A 601 5.18 28.29 -8.64
N ILE A 602 3.97 28.44 -9.18
CA ILE A 602 3.30 27.38 -9.94
C ILE A 602 3.11 27.90 -11.35
N ASP A 603 3.63 27.19 -12.34
CA ASP A 603 3.44 27.50 -13.74
C ASP A 603 2.81 26.30 -14.47
N ARG A 604 1.94 26.54 -15.44
CA ARG A 604 1.28 25.49 -16.25
C ARG A 604 0.47 24.53 -15.36
N LEU A 605 -0.59 25.08 -14.78
CA LEU A 605 -1.55 24.35 -13.95
C LEU A 605 -2.79 23.98 -14.78
N LEU A 606 -3.06 22.69 -14.94
CA LEU A 606 -4.23 22.20 -15.68
C LEU A 606 -5.22 21.51 -14.76
N PHE A 607 -6.48 21.90 -14.89
CA PHE A 607 -7.64 21.13 -14.46
C PHE A 607 -8.43 20.74 -15.70
N GLU A 608 -8.52 19.44 -15.98
CA GLU A 608 -9.21 18.87 -17.14
C GLU A 608 -10.23 17.83 -16.70
N ASN A 609 -11.49 18.00 -17.12
CA ASN A 609 -12.60 17.11 -16.77
C ASN A 609 -12.71 16.88 -15.24
N VAL A 610 -12.74 17.98 -14.48
CA VAL A 610 -12.92 17.95 -13.01
C VAL A 610 -14.38 18.24 -12.67
N THR A 611 -15.05 17.29 -12.03
CA THR A 611 -16.42 17.42 -11.55
C THR A 611 -16.45 17.66 -10.04
N MET A 612 -17.14 18.71 -9.61
CA MET A 612 -17.24 19.17 -8.22
C MET A 612 -18.71 19.36 -7.85
N ASN A 613 -19.06 19.13 -6.59
CA ASN A 613 -20.44 19.23 -6.09
C ASN A 613 -20.75 20.51 -5.29
N GLY A 614 -20.00 21.59 -5.54
CA GLY A 614 -20.25 22.91 -4.94
C GLY A 614 -19.09 23.43 -4.09
N GLY A 615 -19.12 24.74 -3.86
CA GLY A 615 -18.06 25.47 -3.16
C GLY A 615 -17.32 26.45 -4.05
N THR A 616 -16.36 27.16 -3.47
CA THR A 616 -15.53 28.15 -4.18
C THR A 616 -14.25 27.50 -4.69
N ILE A 617 -13.94 27.72 -5.97
CA ILE A 617 -12.63 27.46 -6.56
C ILE A 617 -11.77 28.71 -6.33
N ARG A 618 -10.66 28.59 -5.59
CA ARG A 618 -9.77 29.71 -5.27
C ARG A 618 -8.33 29.41 -5.70
N LEU A 619 -7.69 30.40 -6.33
CA LEU A 619 -6.25 30.42 -6.59
C LEU A 619 -5.69 31.77 -6.13
N ALA A 620 -4.54 31.79 -5.44
CA ALA A 620 -3.91 33.03 -5.00
C ALA A 620 -2.37 32.95 -5.08
N GLY A 621 -1.75 33.77 -5.92
CA GLY A 621 -0.29 33.98 -5.86
C GLY A 621 0.09 34.88 -4.68
N TYR A 622 1.38 34.98 -4.37
CA TYR A 622 1.85 35.73 -3.19
C TYR A 622 2.16 37.20 -3.50
N ASP A 623 3.00 37.44 -4.52
CA ASP A 623 3.38 38.76 -5.01
C ASP A 623 3.79 38.67 -6.50
N LYS A 624 4.29 39.77 -7.07
CA LYS A 624 4.67 39.85 -8.50
C LYS A 624 5.79 38.88 -8.94
N GLU A 625 6.60 38.36 -8.02
CA GLU A 625 7.70 37.42 -8.30
C GLU A 625 7.33 35.96 -7.99
N HIS A 626 6.19 35.74 -7.33
CA HIS A 626 5.74 34.44 -6.81
C HIS A 626 4.30 34.18 -7.25
N LEU A 627 4.15 33.77 -8.51
CA LEU A 627 2.87 33.69 -9.21
C LEU A 627 2.33 32.26 -9.28
N ILE A 628 1.02 32.19 -9.50
CA ILE A 628 0.38 31.05 -10.17
C ILE A 628 0.10 31.49 -11.62
N SER A 629 0.77 30.90 -12.61
CA SER A 629 0.69 31.30 -14.01
C SER A 629 0.33 30.17 -14.95
N THR A 630 -0.22 30.52 -16.12
CA THR A 630 -0.58 29.58 -17.18
C THR A 630 -1.59 28.55 -16.68
N VAL A 631 -2.77 29.02 -16.28
CA VAL A 631 -3.82 28.19 -15.67
C VAL A 631 -4.86 27.83 -16.72
N ARG A 632 -5.26 26.56 -16.78
CA ARG A 632 -6.30 26.07 -17.69
C ARG A 632 -7.38 25.31 -16.93
N PHE A 633 -8.64 25.66 -17.19
CA PHE A 633 -9.82 24.92 -16.76
C PHE A 633 -10.56 24.41 -17.99
N ASN A 634 -10.54 23.10 -18.22
CA ASN A 634 -11.10 22.46 -19.41
C ASN A 634 -12.16 21.45 -18.99
N GLN A 635 -13.39 21.58 -19.50
CA GLN A 635 -14.48 20.64 -19.20
C GLN A 635 -14.75 20.46 -17.69
N CYS A 636 -14.44 21.46 -16.86
CA CYS A 636 -14.70 21.42 -15.44
C CYS A 636 -16.14 21.83 -15.14
N VAL A 637 -16.78 21.17 -14.17
CA VAL A 637 -18.16 21.42 -13.75
C VAL A 637 -18.22 21.51 -12.24
N ASN A 638 -18.85 22.56 -11.70
CA ASN A 638 -19.06 22.75 -10.27
C ASN A 638 -20.56 22.92 -9.97
N ALA A 639 -21.14 22.00 -9.21
CA ALA A 639 -22.57 21.93 -8.89
C ALA A 639 -23.48 21.99 -10.15
N GLY A 640 -23.08 21.29 -11.21
CA GLY A 640 -23.78 21.28 -12.50
C GLY A 640 -23.55 22.52 -13.38
N VAL A 641 -22.75 23.49 -12.92
CA VAL A 641 -22.41 24.70 -13.68
C VAL A 641 -21.02 24.56 -14.29
N PRO A 642 -20.84 24.76 -15.61
CA PRO A 642 -19.52 24.78 -16.23
C PRO A 642 -18.60 25.86 -15.62
N VAL A 643 -17.33 25.53 -15.44
CA VAL A 643 -16.27 26.46 -15.04
C VAL A 643 -15.57 26.92 -16.31
N ASP A 644 -16.19 27.88 -17.01
CA ASP A 644 -15.81 28.31 -18.36
C ASP A 644 -15.58 29.82 -18.50
N ALA A 645 -15.62 30.56 -17.38
CA ALA A 645 -15.43 32.00 -17.34
C ALA A 645 -14.81 32.47 -16.00
N PRO A 646 -14.15 33.65 -15.97
CA PRO A 646 -13.49 34.18 -14.77
C PRO A 646 -14.39 34.36 -13.55
N ASP A 647 -15.70 34.61 -13.73
CA ASP A 647 -16.65 34.76 -12.62
C ASP A 647 -16.95 33.44 -11.87
N LYS A 648 -16.47 32.30 -12.40
CA LYS A 648 -16.61 30.97 -11.78
C LYS A 648 -15.51 30.64 -10.79
N ILE A 649 -14.46 31.45 -10.74
CA ILE A 649 -13.29 31.24 -9.89
C ILE A 649 -12.96 32.52 -9.11
N SER A 650 -12.26 32.37 -7.98
CA SER A 650 -11.76 33.49 -7.18
C SER A 650 -10.24 33.55 -7.30
N ILE A 651 -9.73 34.65 -7.87
CA ILE A 651 -8.29 34.87 -8.08
C ILE A 651 -7.85 36.25 -7.61
N ASN A 652 -6.57 36.39 -7.20
CA ASN A 652 -5.95 37.68 -6.92
C ASN A 652 -5.09 38.19 -8.11
N ALA A 653 -4.44 39.35 -7.95
CA ALA A 653 -3.63 39.97 -9.00
C ALA A 653 -2.37 39.18 -9.41
N TYR A 654 -2.03 38.12 -8.65
CA TYR A 654 -0.83 37.31 -8.84
C TYR A 654 -1.14 35.94 -9.44
N VAL A 655 -2.38 35.75 -9.93
CA VAL A 655 -2.77 34.64 -10.79
C VAL A 655 -2.89 35.16 -12.23
N THR A 656 -2.15 34.58 -13.16
CA THR A 656 -1.98 35.14 -14.51
C THR A 656 -2.15 34.08 -15.60
N ASP A 657 -2.48 34.54 -16.82
CA ASP A 657 -2.76 33.68 -17.99
C ASP A 657 -3.77 32.56 -17.67
N VAL A 658 -4.97 32.95 -17.23
CA VAL A 658 -6.08 32.03 -16.98
C VAL A 658 -6.92 31.92 -18.24
N ALA A 659 -7.08 30.71 -18.77
CA ALA A 659 -7.96 30.44 -19.91
C ALA A 659 -8.83 29.22 -19.66
N PHE A 660 -9.91 29.11 -20.44
CA PHE A 660 -10.95 28.10 -20.27
C PHE A 660 -11.18 27.36 -21.59
N ASN A 661 -11.25 26.03 -21.54
CA ASN A 661 -11.42 25.18 -22.72
C ASN A 661 -10.33 25.39 -23.78
N GLU A 662 -9.10 25.63 -23.32
CA GLU A 662 -7.92 25.81 -24.15
C GLU A 662 -6.80 24.86 -23.68
N PRO A 663 -6.01 24.28 -24.59
CA PRO A 663 -4.87 23.49 -24.16
C PRO A 663 -3.85 24.35 -23.42
N LEU A 664 -3.00 23.71 -22.60
CA LEU A 664 -1.78 24.36 -22.15
C LEU A 664 -0.94 24.75 -23.39
N PRO A 665 -0.29 25.94 -23.41
CA PRO A 665 0.65 26.30 -24.46
C PRO A 665 1.73 25.21 -24.62
N PRO A 666 2.31 24.99 -25.80
CA PRO A 666 3.44 24.07 -25.92
C PRO A 666 4.59 24.53 -25.01
N THR A 667 5.30 23.57 -24.41
CA THR A 667 6.55 23.86 -23.69
C THR A 667 7.56 24.46 -24.69
N PRO A 668 8.33 25.49 -24.31
CA PRO A 668 9.39 26.02 -25.17
C PRO A 668 10.32 24.88 -25.63
N PRO A 669 10.76 24.86 -26.89
CA PRO A 669 11.65 23.82 -27.38
C PRO A 669 12.99 23.89 -26.63
N SER A 670 13.42 22.76 -26.07
CA SER A 670 14.80 22.57 -25.61
C SER A 670 15.65 22.02 -26.75
N SER A 671 16.91 22.45 -26.84
CA SER A 671 17.92 21.85 -27.72
C SER A 671 18.90 21.06 -26.86
N PRO A 672 19.37 19.87 -27.27
CA PRO A 672 20.43 19.18 -26.55
C PRO A 672 21.70 20.04 -26.47
N GLU A 673 21.93 20.91 -27.46
CA GLU A 673 23.08 21.81 -27.50
C GLU A 673 22.92 23.04 -26.58
N LEU A 674 21.71 23.38 -26.11
CA LEU A 674 21.46 24.52 -25.22
C LEU A 674 20.71 24.05 -23.97
N VAL A 675 21.48 23.85 -22.90
CA VAL A 675 21.00 23.38 -21.60
C VAL A 675 20.53 24.56 -20.75
N VAL A 676 19.30 24.50 -20.25
CA VAL A 676 18.77 25.49 -19.29
C VAL A 676 19.06 25.02 -17.86
N LEU A 677 19.82 25.81 -17.10
CA LEU A 677 20.34 25.39 -15.79
C LEU A 677 19.26 25.34 -14.69
N SER A 678 18.17 26.11 -14.84
CA SER A 678 17.00 25.97 -13.96
C SER A 678 16.18 24.69 -14.21
N GLU A 679 16.47 23.92 -15.25
CA GLU A 679 15.85 22.62 -15.54
C GLU A 679 16.73 21.43 -15.12
N CYS A 680 17.98 21.69 -14.73
CA CYS A 680 18.94 20.66 -14.36
C CYS A 680 18.89 20.39 -12.86
N GLU A 681 19.15 19.14 -12.46
CA GLU A 681 19.42 18.82 -11.06
C GLU A 681 20.64 19.62 -10.59
N SER A 682 20.55 20.21 -9.40
CA SER A 682 21.67 20.93 -8.81
C SER A 682 21.80 20.70 -7.32
N ARG A 683 23.05 20.72 -6.86
CA ARG A 683 23.42 20.59 -5.45
C ARG A 683 24.26 21.78 -5.02
N ALA A 684 23.86 22.41 -3.91
CA ALA A 684 24.53 23.58 -3.36
C ALA A 684 25.18 23.28 -2.01
N ALA A 685 26.31 23.92 -1.73
CA ALA A 685 26.98 23.84 -0.43
C ALA A 685 27.40 25.23 0.06
N GLY A 686 27.22 25.48 1.36
CA GLY A 686 27.56 26.76 1.99
C GLY A 686 26.60 27.92 1.71
N ALA A 687 25.57 27.72 0.87
CA ALA A 687 24.48 28.66 0.61
C ALA A 687 23.26 27.91 0.03
N PRO A 688 22.03 28.40 0.25
CA PRO A 688 20.84 27.82 -0.33
C PRO A 688 20.72 28.19 -1.82
N GLN A 689 19.96 27.39 -2.56
CA GLN A 689 19.63 27.61 -3.96
C GLN A 689 18.12 27.76 -4.15
N PHE A 690 17.71 28.40 -5.25
CA PHE A 690 16.32 28.44 -5.68
C PHE A 690 16.21 28.83 -7.15
N ILE A 691 14.99 28.78 -7.69
CA ILE A 691 14.67 29.25 -9.04
C ILE A 691 13.92 30.58 -8.92
N ALA A 692 14.41 31.61 -9.63
CA ALA A 692 13.83 32.94 -9.62
C ALA A 692 13.21 33.30 -10.97
N ARG A 693 12.16 34.13 -10.94
CA ARG A 693 11.67 34.82 -12.14
C ARG A 693 12.76 35.75 -12.67
N ALA A 694 13.05 35.64 -13.97
CA ALA A 694 14.11 36.40 -14.63
C ALA A 694 13.67 36.80 -16.04
N ALA A 695 13.19 38.04 -16.18
CA ALA A 695 12.84 38.58 -17.48
C ALA A 695 14.08 38.65 -18.38
N GLY A 696 13.96 38.11 -19.60
CA GLY A 696 15.05 38.04 -20.56
C GLY A 696 15.89 36.76 -20.49
N SER A 697 15.64 35.86 -19.53
CA SER A 697 16.25 34.53 -19.53
C SER A 697 15.64 33.65 -20.61
N GLN A 698 16.30 32.54 -20.93
CA GLN A 698 15.88 31.63 -21.99
C GLN A 698 14.42 31.16 -21.86
N ILE A 699 13.95 30.92 -20.64
CA ILE A 699 12.58 30.45 -20.36
C ILE A 699 11.84 31.29 -19.30
N GLY A 700 12.29 32.53 -19.04
CA GLY A 700 11.69 33.44 -18.07
C GLY A 700 11.99 33.15 -16.59
N ARG A 701 12.84 32.16 -16.31
CA ARG A 701 13.39 31.81 -14.99
C ARG A 701 14.88 31.48 -15.06
N THR A 702 15.59 31.56 -13.93
CA THR A 702 17.04 31.32 -13.82
C THR A 702 17.36 30.59 -12.52
N ARG A 703 18.48 29.86 -12.46
CA ARG A 703 18.99 29.29 -11.21
C ARG A 703 19.72 30.36 -10.40
N VAL A 704 19.47 30.40 -9.09
CA VAL A 704 20.14 31.30 -8.15
C VAL A 704 20.85 30.51 -7.05
N LEU A 705 22.10 30.88 -6.76
CA LEU A 705 22.80 30.55 -5.52
C LEU A 705 22.84 31.80 -4.64
N GLU A 706 22.18 31.76 -3.47
CA GLU A 706 22.08 32.90 -2.53
C GLU A 706 23.30 32.96 -1.60
N ALA A 707 24.50 33.07 -2.18
CA ALA A 707 25.72 33.13 -1.40
C ALA A 707 25.87 34.47 -0.65
N SER A 708 26.37 34.38 0.59
CA SER A 708 26.68 35.53 1.46
C SER A 708 28.18 35.74 1.71
N GLN A 709 29.01 34.80 1.28
CA GLN A 709 30.46 34.81 1.43
C GLN A 709 31.13 33.94 0.34
N SER A 710 32.46 34.03 0.23
CA SER A 710 33.24 33.10 -0.59
C SER A 710 33.24 31.67 -0.03
N GLY A 711 33.50 30.70 -0.90
CA GLY A 711 33.53 29.27 -0.58
C GLY A 711 32.19 28.56 -0.79
N ALA A 712 31.09 29.29 -1.02
CA ALA A 712 29.83 28.69 -1.42
C ALA A 712 29.93 28.11 -2.85
N THR A 713 29.30 26.97 -3.08
CA THR A 713 29.34 26.27 -4.37
C THR A 713 27.94 25.86 -4.83
N ILE A 714 27.76 25.78 -6.14
CA ILE A 714 26.63 25.11 -6.78
C ILE A 714 27.16 24.24 -7.92
N VAL A 715 26.67 22.99 -7.99
CA VAL A 715 27.01 22.04 -9.05
C VAL A 715 25.73 21.65 -9.78
N HIS A 716 25.73 21.78 -11.10
CA HIS A 716 24.64 21.36 -11.98
C HIS A 716 25.01 20.09 -12.71
N GLU A 717 24.07 19.16 -12.78
CA GLU A 717 24.14 17.96 -13.61
C GLU A 717 23.61 18.30 -15.01
N VAL A 718 24.52 18.68 -15.91
CA VAL A 718 24.18 19.13 -17.27
C VAL A 718 24.32 17.98 -18.28
N PRO A 719 23.30 17.68 -19.09
CA PRO A 719 23.39 16.61 -20.07
C PRO A 719 24.22 17.02 -21.29
N ALA A 720 25.36 16.37 -21.53
CA ALA A 720 26.10 16.51 -22.77
C ALA A 720 25.50 15.62 -23.89
N PRO A 721 25.30 16.14 -25.12
CA PRO A 721 24.58 15.42 -26.18
C PRO A 721 25.25 14.13 -26.65
N ALA A 722 26.57 14.17 -26.83
CA ALA A 722 27.39 13.08 -27.34
C ALA A 722 28.83 13.23 -26.83
N SER A 723 29.64 12.18 -26.91
CA SER A 723 31.09 12.34 -26.78
C SER A 723 31.64 13.11 -27.97
N GLY A 724 32.67 13.93 -27.74
CA GLY A 724 33.25 14.77 -28.78
C GLY A 724 33.83 16.06 -28.24
N LYS A 725 34.36 16.87 -29.16
CA LYS A 725 34.94 18.17 -28.84
C LYS A 725 33.89 19.26 -28.98
N TYR A 726 33.77 20.11 -27.95
CA TYR A 726 32.81 21.20 -27.91
C TYR A 726 33.50 22.51 -27.54
N ALA A 727 33.04 23.62 -28.11
CA ALA A 727 33.19 24.93 -27.49
C ALA A 727 32.03 25.16 -26.53
N LEU A 728 32.35 25.54 -25.29
CA LEU A 728 31.37 25.73 -24.23
C LEU A 728 31.12 27.22 -24.01
N THR A 729 29.86 27.57 -23.81
CA THR A 729 29.47 28.95 -23.57
C THR A 729 28.41 29.01 -22.47
N LEU A 730 28.69 29.74 -21.39
CA LEU A 730 27.78 29.92 -20.27
C LEU A 730 27.14 31.31 -20.33
N THR A 731 25.81 31.37 -20.36
CA THR A 731 25.06 32.61 -20.15
C THR A 731 24.74 32.77 -18.67
N ILE A 732 25.16 33.89 -18.12
CA ILE A 732 24.89 34.29 -16.74
C ILE A 732 24.05 35.56 -16.71
N ARG A 733 23.34 35.77 -15.60
CA ARG A 733 22.73 37.06 -15.31
C ARG A 733 23.57 37.78 -14.27
N THR A 734 24.08 38.94 -14.67
CA THR A 734 24.78 39.86 -13.79
C THR A 734 23.79 40.73 -13.02
N SER A 735 24.13 41.12 -11.79
CA SER A 735 23.27 41.93 -10.91
C SER A 735 24.10 42.82 -9.94
N PRO A 736 23.49 43.83 -9.30
CA PRO A 736 24.19 44.70 -8.35
C PRO A 736 24.76 43.98 -7.12
N ASP A 737 24.21 42.80 -6.79
CA ASP A 737 24.61 41.93 -5.69
C ASP A 737 25.39 40.68 -6.16
N GLY A 738 25.85 40.67 -7.41
CA GLY A 738 26.57 39.54 -8.01
C GLY A 738 27.95 39.31 -7.41
N GLY A 739 28.32 38.04 -7.24
CA GLY A 739 29.62 37.59 -6.78
C GLY A 739 30.67 37.46 -7.88
N VAL A 740 31.84 36.93 -7.52
CA VAL A 740 32.86 36.47 -8.46
C VAL A 740 33.05 34.98 -8.23
N ALA A 741 33.06 34.19 -9.30
CA ALA A 741 33.16 32.74 -9.21
C ALA A 741 34.15 32.13 -10.20
N ASP A 742 34.74 31.01 -9.79
CA ASP A 742 35.47 30.11 -10.68
C ASP A 742 34.52 29.02 -11.19
N LEU A 743 34.67 28.65 -12.46
CA LEU A 743 33.84 27.65 -13.13
C LEU A 743 34.68 26.42 -13.48
N LYS A 744 34.14 25.25 -13.18
CA LYS A 744 34.74 23.97 -13.57
C LYS A 744 33.70 23.07 -14.24
N LEU A 745 34.15 22.29 -15.22
CA LEU A 745 33.39 21.16 -15.75
C LEU A 745 34.13 19.87 -15.43
N ASN A 746 33.48 18.94 -14.73
CA ASN A 746 34.07 17.68 -14.26
C ASN A 746 35.41 17.89 -13.53
N GLY A 747 35.50 18.96 -12.73
CA GLY A 747 36.71 19.34 -11.99
C GLY A 747 37.79 20.06 -12.80
N LYS A 748 37.68 20.16 -14.12
CA LYS A 748 38.58 20.96 -14.96
C LYS A 748 38.12 22.41 -14.99
N VAL A 749 39.02 23.35 -14.69
CA VAL A 749 38.76 24.78 -14.77
C VAL A 749 38.46 25.18 -16.22
N VAL A 750 37.32 25.85 -16.42
CA VAL A 750 36.86 26.35 -17.73
C VAL A 750 36.78 27.88 -17.78
N ALA A 751 36.62 28.54 -16.64
CA ALA A 751 36.78 29.98 -16.49
C ALA A 751 37.16 30.33 -15.05
N GLU A 752 37.96 31.38 -14.86
CA GLU A 752 38.38 31.88 -13.55
C GLU A 752 37.90 33.32 -13.36
N ALA A 753 37.59 33.69 -12.12
CA ALA A 753 37.19 35.03 -11.73
C ALA A 753 36.07 35.64 -12.61
N VAL A 754 35.05 34.85 -12.94
CA VAL A 754 33.87 35.31 -13.66
C VAL A 754 33.10 36.28 -12.77
N ASP A 755 33.00 37.54 -13.18
CA ASP A 755 32.32 38.60 -12.42
C ASP A 755 30.83 38.64 -12.76
N PHE A 756 29.98 38.35 -11.77
CA PHE A 756 28.53 38.43 -11.89
C PHE A 756 28.00 39.83 -11.54
N TYR A 757 28.86 40.82 -11.29
CA TYR A 757 28.44 42.17 -10.97
C TYR A 757 28.06 43.00 -12.21
N ALA A 758 26.92 43.69 -12.13
CA ALA A 758 26.59 44.83 -12.98
C ALA A 758 25.73 45.86 -12.22
N PRO A 759 25.80 47.16 -12.53
CA PRO A 759 25.02 48.19 -11.84
C PRO A 759 23.50 48.06 -12.04
N ALA A 760 23.06 47.28 -13.03
CA ALA A 760 21.69 46.86 -13.25
C ALA A 760 21.66 45.43 -13.82
N PRO A 761 20.58 44.66 -13.61
CA PRO A 761 20.49 43.31 -14.14
C PRO A 761 20.69 43.25 -15.66
N ALA A 762 21.60 42.41 -16.12
CA ALA A 762 21.92 42.20 -17.54
C ALA A 762 22.43 40.78 -17.79
N TYR A 763 22.32 40.31 -19.04
CA TYR A 763 22.86 39.00 -19.43
C TYR A 763 24.25 39.14 -20.03
N GLN A 764 25.13 38.23 -19.65
CA GLN A 764 26.48 38.14 -20.18
C GLN A 764 26.78 36.70 -20.58
N THR A 765 27.51 36.56 -21.68
CA THR A 765 27.97 35.28 -22.20
C THR A 765 29.45 35.11 -21.89
N ILE A 766 29.81 33.97 -21.30
CA ILE A 766 31.16 33.61 -20.87
C ILE A 766 31.67 32.50 -21.78
N ASP A 767 32.80 32.74 -22.45
CA ASP A 767 33.53 31.71 -23.19
C ASP A 767 34.23 30.79 -22.20
N CYS A 768 33.80 29.53 -22.16
CA CYS A 768 34.35 28.48 -21.30
C CYS A 768 35.41 27.64 -22.02
N GLY A 769 35.81 28.05 -23.23
CA GLY A 769 36.83 27.39 -24.04
C GLY A 769 36.37 26.08 -24.68
N GLU A 770 37.35 25.38 -25.26
CA GLU A 770 37.12 24.08 -25.89
C GLU A 770 37.43 22.93 -24.92
N LEU A 771 36.56 21.93 -24.90
CA LEU A 771 36.68 20.74 -24.07
C LEU A 771 36.30 19.48 -24.83
N ASP A 772 37.03 18.40 -24.56
CA ASP A 772 36.67 17.05 -24.97
C ASP A 772 35.73 16.42 -23.91
N ILE A 773 34.54 16.02 -24.33
CA ILE A 773 33.59 15.23 -23.55
C ILE A 773 33.80 13.76 -23.89
N ASP A 774 34.34 12.99 -22.95
CA ASP A 774 34.69 11.59 -23.18
C ASP A 774 33.46 10.69 -23.34
N THR A 775 32.41 10.97 -22.58
CA THR A 775 31.16 10.18 -22.58
C THR A 775 29.95 11.10 -22.58
N ALA A 776 28.98 10.80 -23.44
CA ALA A 776 27.67 11.46 -23.45
C ALA A 776 26.96 11.31 -22.09
N GLY A 777 26.01 12.20 -21.80
CA GLY A 777 25.24 12.16 -20.55
C GLY A 777 25.68 13.21 -19.54
N SER A 778 25.38 12.98 -18.26
CA SER A 778 25.53 13.99 -17.20
C SER A 778 26.98 14.42 -16.99
N GLN A 779 27.23 15.72 -17.00
CA GLN A 779 28.49 16.38 -16.66
C GLN A 779 28.26 17.32 -15.48
N ASP A 780 29.26 17.48 -14.62
CA ASP A 780 29.18 18.37 -13.45
C ASP A 780 29.72 19.76 -13.79
N LEU A 781 28.84 20.75 -13.94
CA LEU A 781 29.20 22.17 -14.00
C LEU A 781 29.19 22.77 -12.59
N GLU A 782 30.37 22.99 -12.03
CA GLU A 782 30.58 23.63 -10.72
C GLU A 782 30.86 25.12 -10.88
N ALA A 783 30.16 25.94 -10.09
CA ALA A 783 30.50 27.33 -9.84
C ALA A 783 30.85 27.53 -8.35
N THR A 784 32.06 28.03 -8.08
CA THR A 784 32.55 28.29 -6.72
C THR A 784 32.76 29.77 -6.51
N VAL A 785 32.08 30.37 -5.53
CA VAL A 785 32.24 31.80 -5.19
C VAL A 785 33.64 32.04 -4.60
N THR A 786 34.45 32.85 -5.27
CA THR A 786 35.81 33.19 -4.83
C THR A 786 35.91 34.59 -4.21
N GLY A 787 34.94 35.46 -4.50
CA GLY A 787 34.92 36.82 -3.97
C GLY A 787 33.74 37.62 -4.49
N LYS A 788 33.90 38.94 -4.55
CA LYS A 788 32.96 39.84 -5.20
C LYS A 788 33.68 41.08 -5.74
N ASN A 789 33.12 41.71 -6.75
CA ASN A 789 33.53 43.04 -7.19
C ASN A 789 33.42 44.03 -6.01
N PRO A 790 34.38 44.96 -5.80
CA PRO A 790 34.28 45.96 -4.74
C PRO A 790 33.00 46.83 -4.78
N ALA A 791 32.40 46.99 -5.96
CA ALA A 791 31.16 47.72 -6.16
C ALA A 791 29.90 46.86 -5.94
N SER A 792 30.04 45.54 -5.77
CA SER A 792 28.93 44.62 -5.53
C SER A 792 28.46 44.65 -4.08
N SER A 793 27.14 44.64 -3.89
CA SER A 793 26.53 44.52 -2.56
C SER A 793 26.53 43.10 -2.01
N GLY A 794 26.81 42.06 -2.83
CA GLY A 794 26.62 40.66 -2.45
C GLY A 794 27.56 39.68 -3.14
N TYR A 795 27.23 38.39 -3.04
CA TYR A 795 28.00 37.27 -3.60
C TYR A 795 27.13 36.36 -4.49
N ARG A 796 25.92 36.80 -4.87
CA ARG A 796 24.93 35.97 -5.56
C ARG A 796 25.45 35.51 -6.93
N LEU A 797 25.12 34.28 -7.32
CA LEU A 797 25.30 33.80 -8.68
C LEU A 797 23.92 33.55 -9.32
N GLU A 798 23.71 34.07 -10.54
CA GLU A 798 22.52 33.78 -11.34
C GLU A 798 22.95 33.14 -12.67
N LEU A 799 22.55 31.88 -12.87
CA LEU A 799 23.00 31.01 -13.95
C LEU A 799 21.79 30.68 -14.84
N ASP A 800 21.92 30.89 -16.16
CA ASP A 800 20.81 30.75 -17.11
C ASP A 800 20.98 29.51 -18.01
N THR A 801 21.92 29.54 -18.95
CA THR A 801 22.10 28.47 -19.94
C THR A 801 23.56 28.08 -20.16
N LEU A 802 23.81 26.80 -20.43
CA LEU A 802 25.09 26.30 -20.93
C LEU A 802 24.90 25.76 -22.35
N GLU A 803 25.72 26.23 -23.29
CA GLU A 803 25.70 25.80 -24.69
C GLU A 803 26.90 24.90 -25.02
N PHE A 804 26.62 23.78 -25.71
CA PHE A 804 27.58 22.82 -26.26
C PHE A 804 27.63 22.97 -27.78
N ALA A 805 28.58 23.75 -28.30
CA ALA A 805 28.78 23.91 -29.73
C ALA A 805 29.83 22.91 -30.26
N ALA A 806 29.40 21.87 -31.01
CA ALA A 806 30.27 20.84 -31.55
C ALA A 806 31.36 21.42 -32.49
N LYS A 807 32.56 20.83 -32.47
CA LYS A 807 33.74 21.26 -33.24
C LYS A 807 34.22 20.26 -34.28
#